data_AF-A0A661ULE2-F1
#
_entry.id   AF-A0A661ULE2-F1
#
_cell.length_a   1.000
_cell.length_b   1.000
_cell.length_c   1.000
_cell.angle_alpha   90.00
_cell.angle_beta   90.00
_cell.angle_gamma   90.00
#
_symmetry.space_group_name_H-M   'P 1'
#
loop_
_entity.id
_entity.type
_entity.pdbx_description
1 polymer ?
#
loop_
_entity_poly.entity_id
_entity_poly.type
_entity_poly.pdbx_seq_one_letter_code
_entity_poly.pdbx_strand_id
1 'polypeptide(L)'
;MAGNRIKEHPILPVEDRINIPFFWNGALLQAKEGEVISSALFANGIKVFGHHYKDGSAQGIYCANGQCAKCTVIANGVPVKSCMTEVTENMKVKSVEGLPQLPEVNAEQNLSEIAHLDYEVLIIGGGPAGLSAAIQLGENNVKTLLVDDKSKLGGKLVLQTHKFFGSVEDSYAGTRGNDIGKFLAEKVMQNKNIDVWINSTALYVFKDKKVGIIKDGVYKIVKPKIILNAAGAREKFLRFKGNTLSGIYGAGAFQTLVNRDLVKPTERLFIVGGGNVGLIAGYHALQAGIEVVGLVEAMPRCGGYKVHADKLKRLGIPIYTSHTVLKANGLEAVESVTIAEINDKFQPIAGTEKTFECDTVLIAVGLESVSEFAQEAEAAGIKVFAAGDALEIAEASSAMFNGKIVGLKIAKEIGNKVQDIPDSWYEKAEILKSEPGRMNSVKVPLQNEGVMPIIHCVQEIPCNPCSTICPTNSIKMQGDPILGLPEYEGKCIGCGKCVAICPGLAITLVDFRKDSNFPLVTLPYEVFNHIIKKGDSVECVDIDGNALGKFPVESVLNVKVNNRTQLIKVKVPAEISKKIVSFIIQEKDVSAETKKEFAGSHISDEEMVCLCERVTAKEVRDLIRKGIHDLNQIKAITRAGMGPCGAKSCDNLIKQLFRQEGIPLREVEENTRRPLFVEIPLGKFAAGGNDE
;
A
#
# COMPACT_ATOMS: atom_id res chain seq x y z
N MET A 1 27.55 -12.69 -5.56
CA MET A 1 26.12 -12.84 -5.94
C MET A 1 25.64 -11.49 -6.43
N ALA A 2 24.93 -11.42 -7.55
CA ALA A 2 24.31 -10.16 -7.98
C ALA A 2 23.25 -9.79 -6.94
N GLY A 3 23.41 -8.64 -6.27
CA GLY A 3 22.48 -8.22 -5.21
C GLY A 3 21.09 -7.93 -5.75
N ASN A 4 20.08 -8.01 -4.88
CA ASN A 4 18.66 -7.81 -5.19
C ASN A 4 18.28 -6.33 -5.40
N ARG A 5 19.23 -5.48 -5.77
CA ARG A 5 18.98 -4.04 -5.98
C ARG A 5 18.42 -3.81 -7.38
N ILE A 6 17.38 -3.00 -7.45
CA ILE A 6 16.80 -2.52 -8.70
C ILE A 6 17.76 -1.49 -9.29
N LYS A 7 18.41 -1.84 -10.41
CA LYS A 7 19.38 -0.97 -11.09
C LYS A 7 18.74 -0.04 -12.10
N GLU A 8 17.57 -0.42 -12.61
CA GLU A 8 16.78 0.34 -13.57
C GLU A 8 15.31 0.20 -13.18
N HIS A 9 14.56 1.30 -13.19
CA HIS A 9 13.14 1.30 -12.90
C HIS A 9 12.42 2.21 -13.91
N PRO A 10 11.27 1.79 -14.48
CA PRO A 10 10.59 2.55 -15.53
C PRO A 10 10.11 3.94 -15.08
N ILE A 11 9.69 4.03 -13.83
CA ILE A 11 9.13 5.23 -13.23
C ILE A 11 10.11 5.98 -12.33
N LEU A 12 10.70 5.31 -11.35
CA LEU A 12 11.51 5.91 -10.32
C LEU A 12 12.95 6.14 -10.78
N PRO A 13 13.57 7.27 -10.41
CA PRO A 13 15.01 7.44 -10.57
C PRO A 13 15.74 6.47 -9.64
N VAL A 14 16.82 5.86 -10.13
CA VAL A 14 17.75 5.07 -9.32
C VAL A 14 18.91 5.97 -8.95
N GLU A 15 18.95 6.41 -7.69
CA GLU A 15 20.01 7.28 -7.17
C GLU A 15 21.27 6.45 -6.86
N ASP A 16 22.44 6.94 -7.31
CA ASP A 16 23.71 6.36 -6.87
C ASP A 16 24.06 6.90 -5.48
N ARG A 17 23.82 6.08 -4.46
CA ARG A 17 24.18 6.38 -3.07
C ARG A 17 25.47 5.71 -2.68
N ILE A 18 26.18 6.29 -1.71
CA ILE A 18 27.41 5.72 -1.18
C ILE A 18 27.13 4.35 -0.56
N ASN A 19 28.01 3.38 -0.85
CA ASN A 19 27.97 2.08 -0.19
C ASN A 19 28.66 2.19 1.17
N ILE A 20 28.02 1.69 2.22
CA ILE A 20 28.60 1.59 3.56
C ILE A 20 28.70 0.11 3.98
N PRO A 21 29.85 -0.32 4.53
CA PRO A 21 30.00 -1.66 5.07
C PRO A 21 29.19 -1.85 6.36
N PHE A 22 28.60 -3.02 6.54
CA PHE A 22 28.02 -3.46 7.81
C PHE A 22 28.18 -4.98 7.94
N PHE A 23 27.94 -5.54 9.13
CA PHE A 23 28.09 -6.96 9.39
C PHE A 23 26.74 -7.60 9.67
N TRP A 24 26.46 -8.75 9.04
CA TRP A 24 25.34 -9.62 9.38
C TRP A 24 25.88 -10.97 9.85
N ASN A 25 25.60 -11.35 11.10
CA ASN A 25 26.11 -12.59 11.70
C ASN A 25 27.64 -12.77 11.52
N GLY A 26 28.38 -11.65 11.56
CA GLY A 26 29.83 -11.62 11.37
C GLY A 26 30.30 -11.54 9.92
N ALA A 27 29.43 -11.76 8.93
CA ALA A 27 29.75 -11.61 7.52
C ALA A 27 29.67 -10.14 7.08
N LEU A 28 30.67 -9.66 6.34
CA LEU A 28 30.69 -8.31 5.78
C LEU A 28 29.71 -8.19 4.61
N LEU A 29 28.79 -7.25 4.70
CA LEU A 29 27.79 -6.90 3.69
C LEU A 29 27.85 -5.41 3.34
N GLN A 30 27.09 -5.01 2.32
CA GLN A 30 27.03 -3.63 1.84
C GLN A 30 25.59 -3.10 1.91
N ALA A 31 25.43 -1.93 2.52
CA ALA A 31 24.19 -1.15 2.52
C ALA A 31 24.39 0.14 1.71
N LYS A 32 23.31 0.81 1.34
CA LYS A 32 23.35 2.19 0.88
C LYS A 32 23.16 3.14 2.06
N GLU A 33 23.80 4.30 2.02
CA GLU A 33 23.56 5.36 3.00
C GLU A 33 22.05 5.71 3.08
N GLY A 34 21.54 5.86 4.31
CA GLY A 34 20.11 6.10 4.61
C GLY A 34 19.20 4.88 4.42
N GLU A 35 19.74 3.69 4.16
CA GLU A 35 18.97 2.45 4.07
C GLU A 35 18.68 1.87 5.45
N VAL A 36 17.48 1.34 5.65
CA VAL A 36 17.14 0.60 6.88
C VAL A 36 17.66 -0.83 6.83
N ILE A 37 17.94 -1.43 8.00
CA ILE A 37 18.53 -2.77 8.12
C ILE A 37 17.75 -3.80 7.29
N SER A 38 16.41 -3.80 7.36
CA SER A 38 15.62 -4.79 6.61
C SER A 38 15.87 -4.71 5.10
N SER A 39 15.95 -3.50 4.55
CA SER A 39 16.13 -3.28 3.12
C SER A 39 17.54 -3.68 2.68
N ALA A 40 18.55 -3.36 3.50
CA ALA A 40 19.92 -3.81 3.29
C ALA A 40 20.04 -5.34 3.34
N LEU A 41 19.35 -6.02 4.25
CA LEU A 41 19.33 -7.49 4.31
C LEU A 41 18.68 -8.09 3.05
N PHE A 42 17.52 -7.59 2.63
CA PHE A 42 16.88 -8.04 1.39
C PHE A 42 17.75 -7.77 0.16
N ALA A 43 18.42 -6.62 0.09
CA ALA A 43 19.35 -6.27 -0.99
C ALA A 43 20.52 -7.27 -1.10
N ASN A 44 20.91 -7.89 0.02
CA ASN A 44 21.94 -8.92 0.10
C ASN A 44 21.37 -10.36 0.08
N GLY A 45 20.09 -10.54 -0.28
CA GLY A 45 19.47 -11.86 -0.43
C GLY A 45 19.01 -12.53 0.87
N ILE A 46 19.02 -11.81 2.00
CA ILE A 46 18.64 -12.35 3.31
C ILE A 46 17.17 -12.05 3.56
N LYS A 47 16.36 -13.12 3.68
CA LYS A 47 14.91 -13.05 3.96
C LYS A 47 14.54 -13.54 5.36
N VAL A 48 15.43 -14.29 6.01
CA VAL A 48 15.24 -14.82 7.37
C VAL A 48 16.09 -14.01 8.33
N PHE A 49 15.45 -13.35 9.29
CA PHE A 49 16.08 -12.45 10.26
C PHE A 49 16.31 -13.12 11.62
N GLY A 50 15.88 -14.37 11.78
CA GLY A 50 15.99 -15.16 13.00
C GLY A 50 14.85 -16.17 13.13
N HIS A 51 14.72 -16.78 14.29
CA HIS A 51 13.71 -17.81 14.58
C HIS A 51 12.94 -17.51 15.84
N HIS A 52 11.65 -17.81 15.80
CA HIS A 52 10.77 -17.55 16.93
C HIS A 52 10.99 -18.57 18.05
N TYR A 53 11.11 -18.08 19.29
CA TYR A 53 11.53 -18.89 20.43
C TYR A 53 10.59 -20.03 20.84
N LYS A 54 9.28 -19.93 20.54
CA LYS A 54 8.29 -20.96 20.93
C LYS A 54 8.29 -22.19 20.03
N ASP A 55 8.51 -22.01 18.73
CA ASP A 55 8.25 -23.03 17.70
C ASP A 55 9.39 -23.16 16.68
N GLY A 56 10.44 -22.35 16.78
CA GLY A 56 11.58 -22.36 15.88
C GLY A 56 11.28 -21.85 14.47
N SER A 57 10.08 -21.33 14.19
CA SER A 57 9.74 -20.91 12.83
C SER A 57 10.44 -19.60 12.45
N ALA A 58 10.91 -19.54 11.20
CA ALA A 58 11.65 -18.42 10.66
C ALA A 58 10.87 -17.10 10.74
N GLN A 59 11.59 -16.01 10.98
CA GLN A 59 11.07 -14.65 11.08
C GLN A 59 11.68 -13.75 10.00
N GLY A 60 10.99 -12.69 9.66
CA GLY A 60 11.32 -11.79 8.55
C GLY A 60 10.48 -10.53 8.62
N ILE A 61 10.17 -9.90 7.49
CA ILE A 61 9.27 -8.72 7.50
C ILE A 61 7.79 -9.12 7.45
N TYR A 62 6.92 -8.16 7.80
CA TYR A 62 5.49 -8.20 7.46
C TYR A 62 4.98 -6.84 6.98
N CYS A 63 5.21 -5.77 7.76
CA CYS A 63 4.59 -4.45 7.53
C CYS A 63 5.56 -3.36 7.03
N ALA A 64 6.86 -3.51 7.27
CA ALA A 64 7.91 -2.50 7.07
C ALA A 64 7.57 -1.09 7.59
N ASN A 65 6.85 -1.00 8.70
CA ASN A 65 6.43 0.28 9.31
C ASN A 65 6.57 0.32 10.84
N GLY A 66 7.29 -0.65 11.43
CA GLY A 66 7.48 -0.75 12.88
C GLY A 66 6.29 -1.28 13.68
N GLN A 67 5.15 -1.60 13.05
CA GLN A 67 3.94 -2.01 13.79
C GLN A 67 3.81 -3.52 14.03
N CYS A 68 4.55 -4.36 13.30
CA CYS A 68 4.59 -5.82 13.50
C CYS A 68 5.77 -6.25 14.39
N ALA A 69 5.82 -7.54 14.73
CA ALA A 69 6.89 -8.12 15.54
C ALA A 69 7.90 -9.02 14.78
N LYS A 70 7.66 -9.35 13.50
CA LYS A 70 8.46 -10.36 12.80
C LYS A 70 9.91 -9.90 12.52
N CYS A 71 10.15 -8.60 12.38
CA CYS A 71 11.39 -8.08 11.81
C CYS A 71 12.48 -7.70 12.83
N THR A 72 12.40 -8.22 14.06
CA THR A 72 13.37 -7.88 15.11
C THR A 72 14.74 -8.47 14.79
N VAL A 73 15.79 -7.67 14.96
CA VAL A 73 17.22 -8.05 14.84
C VAL A 73 17.99 -7.49 16.03
N ILE A 74 19.21 -7.98 16.29
CA ILE A 74 20.13 -7.37 17.26
C ILE A 74 21.11 -6.46 16.52
N ALA A 75 21.00 -5.15 16.69
CA ALA A 75 21.95 -4.17 16.14
C ALA A 75 22.84 -3.64 17.27
N ASN A 76 24.15 -3.82 17.14
CA ASN A 76 25.17 -3.42 18.13
C ASN A 76 24.84 -3.88 19.57
N GLY A 77 24.31 -5.10 19.70
CA GLY A 77 23.90 -5.67 20.99
C GLY A 77 22.50 -5.30 21.47
N VAL A 78 21.77 -4.45 20.74
CA VAL A 78 20.44 -3.97 21.13
C VAL A 78 19.36 -4.55 20.21
N PRO A 79 18.25 -5.10 20.74
CA PRO A 79 17.12 -5.51 19.90
C PRO A 79 16.43 -4.29 19.28
N VAL A 80 16.26 -4.31 17.96
CA VAL A 80 15.65 -3.22 17.20
C VAL A 80 14.71 -3.74 16.11
N LYS A 81 13.80 -2.87 15.65
CA LYS A 81 13.00 -3.14 14.45
C LYS A 81 13.84 -2.86 13.20
N SER A 82 14.28 -3.90 12.50
CA SER A 82 15.10 -3.76 11.29
C SER A 82 14.51 -2.82 10.23
N CYS A 83 13.19 -2.73 10.13
CA CYS A 83 12.51 -1.87 9.15
C CYS A 83 12.43 -0.38 9.51
N MET A 84 12.82 -0.02 10.74
CA MET A 84 12.80 1.36 11.24
C MET A 84 14.19 1.86 11.67
N THR A 85 15.21 1.00 11.63
CA THR A 85 16.57 1.35 12.05
C THR A 85 17.46 1.47 10.82
N GLU A 86 18.04 2.65 10.62
CA GLU A 86 19.03 2.92 9.56
C GLU A 86 20.34 2.17 9.81
N VAL A 87 20.96 1.70 8.74
CA VAL A 87 22.30 1.09 8.79
C VAL A 87 23.34 2.20 8.93
N THR A 88 24.29 1.99 9.84
CA THR A 88 25.47 2.85 9.98
C THR A 88 26.72 2.08 9.56
N GLU A 89 27.78 2.80 9.23
CA GLU A 89 29.07 2.19 8.88
C GLU A 89 29.57 1.27 10.00
N ASN A 90 30.03 0.07 9.62
CA ASN A 90 30.53 -0.99 10.50
C ASN A 90 29.53 -1.49 11.56
N MET A 91 28.23 -1.19 11.40
CA MET A 91 27.18 -1.71 12.29
C MET A 91 27.22 -3.23 12.35
N LYS A 92 27.14 -3.80 13.55
CA LYS A 92 27.07 -5.24 13.76
C LYS A 92 25.63 -5.68 13.97
N VAL A 93 25.05 -6.31 12.98
CA VAL A 93 23.69 -6.84 13.01
C VAL A 93 23.75 -8.37 13.17
N LYS A 94 22.91 -8.93 14.04
CA LYS A 94 22.76 -10.37 14.22
C LYS A 94 21.29 -10.79 14.15
N SER A 95 21.06 -12.03 13.72
CA SER A 95 19.74 -12.65 13.84
C SER A 95 19.33 -12.80 15.30
N VAL A 96 18.02 -12.80 15.54
CA VAL A 96 17.47 -13.12 16.86
C VAL A 96 17.17 -14.61 16.90
N GLU A 97 17.96 -15.34 17.68
CA GLU A 97 17.73 -16.75 17.97
C GLU A 97 17.24 -16.88 19.41
N GLY A 98 15.97 -17.25 19.60
CA GLY A 98 15.35 -17.28 20.93
C GLY A 98 14.90 -15.88 21.40
N LEU A 99 14.96 -15.64 22.72
CA LEU A 99 14.63 -14.34 23.30
C LEU A 99 15.89 -13.46 23.38
N PRO A 100 15.82 -12.18 22.98
CA PRO A 100 16.95 -11.26 23.10
C PRO A 100 17.27 -11.02 24.58
N GLN A 101 18.56 -10.93 24.90
CA GLN A 101 19.03 -10.54 26.23
C GLN A 101 19.16 -9.02 26.32
N LEU A 102 19.02 -8.48 27.52
CA LEU A 102 19.29 -7.06 27.76
C LEU A 102 20.79 -6.80 27.55
N PRO A 103 21.16 -5.73 26.83
CA PRO A 103 22.56 -5.37 26.67
C PRO A 103 23.15 -4.95 28.03
N GLU A 104 24.42 -5.28 28.27
CA GLU A 104 25.17 -4.69 29.37
C GLU A 104 25.32 -3.18 29.12
N VAL A 105 24.99 -2.39 30.14
CA VAL A 105 25.04 -0.92 30.09
C VAL A 105 26.04 -0.42 31.11
N ASN A 106 27.05 0.32 30.64
CA ASN A 106 28.19 0.80 31.44
C ASN A 106 28.08 2.27 31.90
N ALA A 107 26.90 2.90 31.86
CA ALA A 107 26.78 4.35 32.05
C ALA A 107 25.73 4.78 33.07
N GLU A 108 26.11 5.78 33.89
CA GLU A 108 25.15 6.66 34.58
C GLU A 108 24.27 7.34 33.53
N GLN A 109 22.94 7.29 33.72
CA GLN A 109 22.03 8.05 32.86
C GLN A 109 21.86 9.46 33.42
N ASN A 110 22.23 10.46 32.61
CA ASN A 110 21.95 11.85 32.93
C ASN A 110 20.46 12.12 32.71
N LEU A 111 19.76 12.38 33.81
CA LEU A 111 18.39 12.87 33.75
C LEU A 111 18.40 14.33 33.28
N SER A 112 17.63 14.64 32.24
CA SER A 112 17.44 16.03 31.79
C SER A 112 15.96 16.40 31.84
N GLU A 113 15.69 17.70 31.88
CA GLU A 113 14.31 18.18 31.74
C GLU A 113 13.72 17.75 30.39
N ILE A 114 12.41 17.48 30.40
CA ILE A 114 11.65 17.13 29.20
C ILE A 114 11.02 18.42 28.67
N ALA A 115 11.34 18.80 27.44
CA ALA A 115 10.75 20.00 26.87
C ALA A 115 9.22 19.84 26.67
N HIS A 116 8.51 20.88 27.10
CA HIS A 116 7.06 21.01 26.98
C HIS A 116 6.72 22.09 25.96
N LEU A 117 5.93 21.75 24.96
CA LEU A 117 5.63 22.63 23.82
C LEU A 117 4.12 22.75 23.63
N ASP A 118 3.65 23.99 23.45
CA ASP A 118 2.24 24.29 23.20
C ASP A 118 1.99 24.57 21.71
N TYR A 119 0.95 23.94 21.17
CA TYR A 119 0.49 24.14 19.79
C TYR A 119 -1.02 24.31 19.73
N GLU A 120 -1.51 25.03 18.72
CA GLU A 120 -2.96 25.13 18.52
C GLU A 120 -3.50 23.85 17.90
N VAL A 121 -2.82 23.34 16.88
CA VAL A 121 -3.16 22.07 16.23
C VAL A 121 -1.94 21.15 16.22
N LEU A 122 -2.16 19.90 16.61
CA LEU A 122 -1.22 18.80 16.36
C LEU A 122 -1.82 17.86 15.30
N ILE A 123 -1.14 17.73 14.16
CA ILE A 123 -1.45 16.74 13.12
C ILE A 123 -0.54 15.52 13.33
N ILE A 124 -1.16 14.36 13.53
CA ILE A 124 -0.45 13.09 13.62
C ILE A 124 -0.56 12.40 12.25
N GLY A 125 0.52 12.41 11.47
CA GLY A 125 0.64 11.79 10.15
C GLY A 125 0.82 12.79 9.01
N GLY A 126 1.95 12.68 8.30
CA GLY A 126 2.35 13.46 7.14
C GLY A 126 1.95 12.85 5.79
N GLY A 127 0.85 12.09 5.76
CA GLY A 127 0.26 11.54 4.54
C GLY A 127 -0.62 12.53 3.76
N PRO A 128 -1.27 12.10 2.67
CA PRO A 128 -2.10 12.98 1.82
C PRO A 128 -3.11 13.83 2.58
N ALA A 129 -3.83 13.23 3.54
CA ALA A 129 -4.83 13.91 4.34
C ALA A 129 -4.19 14.95 5.28
N GLY A 130 -3.15 14.57 6.01
CA GLY A 130 -2.43 15.44 6.94
C GLY A 130 -1.77 16.61 6.23
N LEU A 131 -1.11 16.37 5.10
CA LEU A 131 -0.51 17.44 4.28
C LEU A 131 -1.56 18.39 3.72
N SER A 132 -2.67 17.86 3.20
CA SER A 132 -3.75 18.69 2.66
C SER A 132 -4.40 19.56 3.74
N ALA A 133 -4.61 19.01 4.95
CA ALA A 133 -5.12 19.76 6.09
C ALA A 133 -4.12 20.81 6.58
N ALA A 134 -2.83 20.46 6.66
CA ALA A 134 -1.76 21.37 7.06
C ALA A 134 -1.66 22.58 6.13
N ILE A 135 -1.77 22.38 4.81
CA ILE A 135 -1.80 23.47 3.83
C ILE A 135 -2.96 24.44 4.13
N GLN A 136 -4.18 23.92 4.33
CA GLN A 136 -5.34 24.77 4.63
C GLN A 136 -5.19 25.52 5.97
N LEU A 137 -4.65 24.88 7.00
CA LEU A 137 -4.38 25.51 8.30
C LEU A 137 -3.32 26.61 8.18
N GLY A 138 -2.24 26.34 7.46
CA GLY A 138 -1.16 27.29 7.23
C GLY A 138 -1.58 28.50 6.39
N GLU A 139 -2.41 28.30 5.36
CA GLU A 139 -3.03 29.37 4.56
C GLU A 139 -3.94 30.28 5.40
N ASN A 140 -4.54 29.72 6.46
CA ASN A 140 -5.37 30.45 7.41
C ASN A 140 -4.61 30.92 8.66
N ASN A 141 -3.26 30.91 8.66
CA ASN A 141 -2.40 31.37 9.75
C ASN A 141 -2.62 30.67 11.11
N VAL A 142 -2.97 29.37 11.11
CA VAL A 142 -3.07 28.58 12.33
C VAL A 142 -1.73 27.96 12.67
N LYS A 143 -1.23 28.18 13.91
CA LYS A 143 0.05 27.59 14.34
C LYS A 143 -0.10 26.08 14.53
N THR A 144 0.54 25.32 13.66
CA THR A 144 0.33 23.88 13.53
C THR A 144 1.64 23.12 13.68
N LEU A 145 1.64 22.03 14.45
CA LEU A 145 2.70 21.03 14.43
C LEU A 145 2.24 19.81 13.64
N LEU A 146 3.00 19.42 12.62
CA LEU A 146 2.82 18.16 11.91
C LEU A 146 3.93 17.18 12.30
N VAL A 147 3.53 15.98 12.73
CA VAL A 147 4.43 14.91 13.16
C VAL A 147 4.31 13.72 12.21
N ASP A 148 5.43 13.20 11.72
CA ASP A 148 5.50 11.97 10.92
C ASP A 148 6.71 11.12 11.34
N ASP A 149 6.50 9.80 11.42
CA ASP A 149 7.50 8.84 11.90
C ASP A 149 8.48 8.39 10.80
N LYS A 150 8.39 8.98 9.61
CA LYS A 150 9.30 8.74 8.47
C LYS A 150 10.23 9.94 8.25
N SER A 151 11.32 9.69 7.55
CA SER A 151 12.32 10.71 7.18
C SER A 151 11.89 11.64 6.05
N LYS A 152 10.75 11.33 5.39
CA LYS A 152 10.17 12.13 4.32
C LYS A 152 8.64 12.13 4.42
N LEU A 153 8.05 13.29 4.20
CA LEU A 153 6.60 13.47 4.10
C LEU A 153 6.01 12.86 2.81
N GLY A 154 4.69 12.74 2.76
CA GLY A 154 3.91 12.20 1.64
C GLY A 154 3.20 10.90 1.98
N GLY A 155 3.53 10.28 3.12
CA GLY A 155 2.92 9.03 3.59
C GLY A 155 2.95 7.94 2.52
N LYS A 156 1.82 7.27 2.28
CA LYS A 156 1.76 6.18 1.30
C LYS A 156 1.85 6.62 -0.16
N LEU A 157 1.61 7.90 -0.48
CA LEU A 157 1.72 8.41 -1.86
C LEU A 157 3.12 8.22 -2.45
N VAL A 158 4.16 8.39 -1.64
CA VAL A 158 5.57 8.25 -2.10
C VAL A 158 5.90 6.84 -2.59
N LEU A 159 5.08 5.84 -2.23
CA LEU A 159 5.23 4.45 -2.63
C LEU A 159 4.45 4.11 -3.91
N GLN A 160 3.71 5.06 -4.49
CA GLN A 160 2.80 4.79 -5.60
C GLN A 160 3.38 5.31 -6.91
N THR A 161 3.84 4.38 -7.74
CA THR A 161 4.39 4.67 -9.07
C THR A 161 3.29 4.74 -10.14
N HIS A 162 2.06 4.29 -9.86
CA HIS A 162 0.93 4.43 -10.76
C HIS A 162 0.33 5.85 -10.73
N LYS A 163 -0.39 6.23 -11.81
CA LYS A 163 -1.15 7.48 -11.90
C LYS A 163 -2.46 7.36 -11.11
N PHE A 164 -2.84 8.42 -10.40
CA PHE A 164 -4.03 8.45 -9.55
C PHE A 164 -5.33 8.77 -10.30
N PHE A 165 -6.43 8.29 -9.73
CA PHE A 165 -7.81 8.59 -10.14
C PHE A 165 -8.30 9.86 -9.41
N GLY A 166 -9.51 10.28 -9.71
CA GLY A 166 -10.16 11.45 -9.13
C GLY A 166 -10.25 12.63 -10.10
N SER A 167 -10.36 13.81 -9.51
CA SER A 167 -10.39 15.10 -10.24
C SER A 167 -8.99 15.60 -10.53
N VAL A 168 -8.74 16.05 -11.77
CA VAL A 168 -7.47 16.74 -12.12
C VAL A 168 -7.30 18.02 -11.29
N GLU A 169 -8.37 18.78 -11.12
CA GLU A 169 -8.37 20.07 -10.41
C GLU A 169 -8.12 19.91 -8.91
N ASP A 170 -8.82 18.95 -8.29
CA ASP A 170 -8.86 18.85 -6.83
C ASP A 170 -7.83 17.86 -6.24
N SER A 171 -7.45 16.86 -7.03
CA SER A 171 -6.71 15.67 -6.58
C SER A 171 -5.54 15.32 -7.49
N TYR A 172 -5.21 16.15 -8.48
CA TYR A 172 -4.08 15.95 -9.41
C TYR A 172 -4.18 14.63 -10.21
N ALA A 173 -5.40 14.15 -10.47
CA ALA A 173 -5.60 12.89 -11.19
C ALA A 173 -4.86 12.86 -12.54
N GLY A 174 -4.36 11.68 -12.92
CA GLY A 174 -3.43 11.53 -14.04
C GLY A 174 -1.97 11.82 -13.70
N THR A 175 -1.68 12.30 -12.49
CA THR A 175 -0.31 12.41 -11.94
C THR A 175 0.01 11.19 -11.08
N ARG A 176 1.29 10.83 -10.96
CA ARG A 176 1.71 9.70 -10.13
C ARG A 176 1.74 10.08 -8.66
N GLY A 177 1.43 9.13 -7.78
CA GLY A 177 1.30 9.42 -6.35
C GLY A 177 2.58 9.98 -5.74
N ASN A 178 3.73 9.42 -6.12
CA ASN A 178 5.02 9.89 -5.65
C ASN A 178 5.30 11.37 -6.00
N ASP A 179 4.91 11.80 -7.19
CA ASP A 179 5.03 13.20 -7.61
C ASP A 179 4.06 14.09 -6.80
N ILE A 180 2.81 13.64 -6.58
CA ILE A 180 1.80 14.36 -5.77
C ILE A 180 2.28 14.53 -4.33
N GLY A 181 2.78 13.44 -3.71
CA GLY A 181 3.29 13.46 -2.35
C GLY A 181 4.45 14.45 -2.17
N LYS A 182 5.39 14.48 -3.12
CA LYS A 182 6.49 15.45 -3.14
C LYS A 182 5.99 16.89 -3.22
N PHE A 183 5.06 17.16 -4.13
CA PHE A 183 4.48 18.49 -4.29
C PHE A 183 3.75 18.99 -3.03
N LEU A 184 2.96 18.13 -2.39
CA LEU A 184 2.26 18.49 -1.14
C LEU A 184 3.25 18.72 0.01
N ALA A 185 4.28 17.88 0.12
CA ALA A 185 5.33 18.05 1.12
C ALA A 185 6.08 19.38 0.94
N GLU A 186 6.46 19.74 -0.29
CA GLU A 186 7.13 21.01 -0.59
C GLU A 186 6.28 22.22 -0.19
N LYS A 187 4.96 22.19 -0.45
CA LYS A 187 4.04 23.25 -0.02
C LYS A 187 3.99 23.41 1.50
N VAL A 188 3.95 22.31 2.25
CA VAL A 188 3.92 22.33 3.71
C VAL A 188 5.24 22.90 4.26
N MET A 189 6.39 22.43 3.74
CA MET A 189 7.72 22.88 4.18
C MET A 189 7.99 24.37 3.92
N GLN A 190 7.32 24.97 2.94
CA GLN A 190 7.44 26.40 2.63
C GLN A 190 6.57 27.30 3.53
N ASN A 191 5.68 26.73 4.34
CA ASN A 191 4.75 27.50 5.17
C ASN A 191 5.29 27.72 6.59
N LYS A 192 5.58 28.97 6.94
CA LYS A 192 6.12 29.37 8.25
C LYS A 192 5.18 29.14 9.45
N ASN A 193 3.90 28.88 9.23
CA ASN A 193 2.93 28.61 10.30
C ASN A 193 2.85 27.12 10.65
N ILE A 194 3.61 26.28 9.94
CA ILE A 194 3.60 24.83 10.11
C ILE A 194 5.00 24.38 10.54
N ASP A 195 5.13 23.95 11.78
CA ASP A 195 6.31 23.23 12.23
C ASP A 195 6.19 21.77 11.79
N VAL A 196 7.27 21.23 11.23
CA VAL A 196 7.32 19.86 10.71
C VAL A 196 8.35 19.06 11.46
N TRP A 197 7.91 17.99 12.11
CA TRP A 197 8.78 17.02 12.77
C TRP A 197 8.70 15.69 12.02
N ILE A 198 9.70 15.44 11.19
CA ILE A 198 9.98 14.11 10.59
C ILE A 198 10.77 13.26 11.58
N ASN A 199 10.93 11.96 11.29
CA ASN A 199 11.57 11.00 12.21
C ASN A 199 10.97 11.06 13.63
N SER A 200 9.67 11.34 13.69
CA SER A 200 9.01 11.70 14.94
C SER A 200 7.76 10.87 15.17
N THR A 201 7.73 10.14 16.29
CA THR A 201 6.66 9.17 16.57
C THR A 201 5.82 9.62 17.75
N ALA A 202 4.52 9.86 17.52
CA ALA A 202 3.55 10.04 18.59
C ALA A 202 3.31 8.70 19.31
N LEU A 203 3.47 8.68 20.63
CA LEU A 203 3.46 7.45 21.42
C LEU A 203 2.09 7.17 22.05
N TYR A 204 1.43 8.22 22.55
CA TYR A 204 0.17 8.13 23.27
C TYR A 204 -0.43 9.53 23.51
N VAL A 205 -1.76 9.59 23.69
CA VAL A 205 -2.48 10.79 24.15
C VAL A 205 -2.88 10.59 25.61
N PHE A 206 -2.27 11.35 26.51
CA PHE A 206 -2.44 11.21 27.95
C PHE A 206 -3.67 11.96 28.48
N LYS A 207 -4.21 11.49 29.63
CA LYS A 207 -5.39 12.07 30.28
C LYS A 207 -5.22 13.53 30.73
N ASP A 208 -3.99 14.00 30.91
CA ASP A 208 -3.67 15.39 31.22
C ASP A 208 -3.62 16.30 29.98
N LYS A 209 -4.19 15.82 28.86
CA LYS A 209 -4.32 16.51 27.58
C LYS A 209 -2.99 16.78 26.87
N LYS A 210 -2.01 15.90 27.07
CA LYS A 210 -0.69 15.97 26.44
C LYS A 210 -0.42 14.77 25.56
N VAL A 211 0.47 14.94 24.59
CA VAL A 211 0.91 13.90 23.67
C VAL A 211 2.41 13.70 23.85
N GLY A 212 2.82 12.46 24.15
CA GLY A 212 4.23 12.09 24.20
C GLY A 212 4.73 11.80 22.78
N ILE A 213 5.82 12.45 22.36
CA ILE A 213 6.40 12.29 21.03
C ILE A 213 7.90 12.02 21.17
N ILE A 214 8.42 11.05 20.42
CA ILE A 214 9.86 10.90 20.21
C ILE A 214 10.20 11.70 18.96
N LYS A 215 10.95 12.79 19.10
CA LYS A 215 11.45 13.62 17.99
C LYS A 215 12.93 13.38 17.80
N ASP A 216 13.35 12.87 16.64
CA ASP A 216 14.76 12.56 16.35
C ASP A 216 15.44 11.74 17.47
N GLY A 217 14.69 10.80 18.05
CA GLY A 217 15.15 9.96 19.15
C GLY A 217 15.16 10.60 20.54
N VAL A 218 14.59 11.80 20.71
CA VAL A 218 14.48 12.53 21.99
C VAL A 218 13.02 12.64 22.42
N TYR A 219 12.72 12.37 23.69
CA TYR A 219 11.34 12.46 24.18
C TYR A 219 10.91 13.89 24.47
N LYS A 220 9.75 14.27 23.94
CA LYS A 220 9.15 15.59 24.05
C LYS A 220 7.68 15.45 24.44
N ILE A 221 7.15 16.46 25.12
CA ILE A 221 5.72 16.52 25.48
C ILE A 221 5.07 17.70 24.78
N VAL A 222 4.05 17.42 23.97
CA VAL A 222 3.27 18.44 23.25
C VAL A 222 1.89 18.57 23.87
N LYS A 223 1.44 19.80 24.11
CA LYS A 223 0.09 20.12 24.56
C LYS A 223 -0.67 20.84 23.44
N PRO A 224 -1.55 20.12 22.71
CA PRO A 224 -2.37 20.74 21.66
C PRO A 224 -3.70 21.26 22.19
N LYS A 225 -4.29 22.28 21.53
CA LYS A 225 -5.72 22.61 21.72
C LYS A 225 -6.61 21.63 20.94
N ILE A 226 -6.21 21.28 19.72
CA ILE A 226 -6.92 20.36 18.81
C ILE A 226 -5.94 19.31 18.27
N ILE A 227 -6.38 18.06 18.16
CA ILE A 227 -5.66 17.01 17.44
C ILE A 227 -6.36 16.73 16.11
N LEU A 228 -5.58 16.58 15.03
CA LEU A 228 -6.00 15.93 13.80
C LEU A 228 -5.30 14.57 13.69
N ASN A 229 -6.07 13.50 13.80
CA ASN A 229 -5.59 12.16 13.51
C ASN A 229 -5.61 11.90 12.00
N ALA A 230 -4.43 11.90 11.39
CA ALA A 230 -4.19 11.54 9.99
C ALA A 230 -3.17 10.39 9.88
N ALA A 231 -3.10 9.52 10.91
CA ALA A 231 -2.13 8.44 11.02
C ALA A 231 -2.35 7.30 10.01
N GLY A 232 -3.43 7.37 9.22
CA GLY A 232 -3.77 6.43 8.18
C GLY A 232 -4.29 5.10 8.70
N ALA A 233 -3.96 4.02 8.01
CA ALA A 233 -4.37 2.67 8.34
C ALA A 233 -3.20 1.67 8.27
N ARG A 234 -3.41 0.52 8.90
CA ARG A 234 -2.49 -0.63 8.88
C ARG A 234 -3.09 -1.79 8.11
N GLU A 235 -2.23 -2.65 7.61
CA GLU A 235 -2.65 -3.82 6.82
C GLU A 235 -3.25 -4.89 7.72
N LYS A 236 -4.35 -5.50 7.27
CA LYS A 236 -4.93 -6.65 7.95
C LYS A 236 -4.01 -7.87 7.79
N PHE A 237 -4.08 -8.74 8.79
CA PHE A 237 -3.47 -10.05 8.75
C PHE A 237 -4.49 -11.06 8.25
N LEU A 238 -4.00 -12.11 7.59
CA LEU A 238 -4.81 -13.23 7.16
C LEU A 238 -4.37 -14.50 7.88
N ARG A 239 -5.35 -15.27 8.32
CA ARG A 239 -5.16 -16.58 8.93
C ARG A 239 -5.25 -17.66 7.84
N PHE A 240 -4.22 -18.49 7.74
CA PHE A 240 -4.15 -19.66 6.87
C PHE A 240 -2.96 -20.53 7.29
N LYS A 241 -2.90 -21.79 6.85
CA LYS A 241 -1.82 -22.71 7.23
C LYS A 241 -0.48 -22.26 6.63
N GLY A 242 0.58 -22.24 7.43
CA GLY A 242 1.90 -21.76 7.01
C GLY A 242 2.05 -20.23 7.04
N ASN A 243 1.10 -19.49 7.62
CA ASN A 243 1.17 -18.02 7.76
C ASN A 243 2.33 -17.51 8.65
N THR A 244 3.12 -18.40 9.25
CA THR A 244 4.35 -18.09 9.98
C THR A 244 5.58 -17.95 9.08
N LEU A 245 5.60 -18.60 7.90
CA LEU A 245 6.75 -18.66 7.00
C LEU A 245 7.34 -17.27 6.67
N SER A 246 8.64 -17.24 6.40
CA SER A 246 9.26 -16.07 5.77
C SER A 246 8.81 -15.95 4.31
N GLY A 247 8.79 -14.74 3.75
CA GLY A 247 8.19 -14.46 2.44
C GLY A 247 6.68 -14.21 2.48
N ILE A 248 6.08 -14.08 3.66
CA ILE A 248 4.68 -13.65 3.82
C ILE A 248 4.66 -12.25 4.43
N TYR A 249 4.23 -11.26 3.66
CA TYR A 249 4.17 -9.86 4.07
C TYR A 249 3.09 -9.07 3.32
N GLY A 250 2.77 -7.89 3.86
CA GLY A 250 1.78 -6.99 3.29
C GLY A 250 2.26 -6.25 2.03
N ALA A 251 1.29 -5.76 1.26
CA ALA A 251 1.51 -4.84 0.14
C ALA A 251 2.29 -3.59 0.53
N GLY A 252 2.08 -3.04 1.72
CA GLY A 252 2.80 -1.89 2.24
C GLY A 252 4.29 -2.17 2.37
N ALA A 253 4.67 -3.32 2.93
CA ALA A 253 6.06 -3.73 3.06
C ALA A 253 6.72 -3.96 1.70
N PHE A 254 6.01 -4.63 0.81
CA PHE A 254 6.44 -4.86 -0.57
C PHE A 254 6.72 -3.54 -1.29
N GLN A 255 5.74 -2.63 -1.31
CA GLN A 255 5.85 -1.33 -1.98
C GLN A 255 6.95 -0.46 -1.36
N THR A 256 7.17 -0.54 -0.05
CA THR A 256 8.31 0.11 0.60
C THR A 256 9.64 -0.38 0.01
N LEU A 257 9.84 -1.70 -0.08
CA LEU A 257 11.08 -2.24 -0.62
C LEU A 257 11.27 -1.90 -2.10
N VAL A 258 10.26 -2.13 -2.94
CA VAL A 258 10.43 -1.95 -4.40
C VAL A 258 10.43 -0.47 -4.82
N ASN A 259 9.60 0.38 -4.20
CA ASN A 259 9.39 1.75 -4.69
C ASN A 259 10.10 2.83 -3.88
N ARG A 260 10.38 2.61 -2.59
CA ARG A 260 11.16 3.56 -1.77
C ARG A 260 12.63 3.17 -1.74
N ASP A 261 12.89 1.89 -1.49
CA ASP A 261 14.24 1.40 -1.23
C ASP A 261 14.93 0.83 -2.48
N LEU A 262 14.19 0.65 -3.58
CA LEU A 262 14.67 0.10 -4.84
C LEU A 262 15.34 -1.27 -4.66
N VAL A 263 14.72 -2.12 -3.84
CA VAL A 263 15.14 -3.50 -3.57
C VAL A 263 14.03 -4.44 -4.03
N LYS A 264 14.42 -5.48 -4.78
CA LYS A 264 13.56 -6.58 -5.22
C LYS A 264 13.46 -7.62 -4.08
N PRO A 265 12.34 -7.74 -3.36
CA PRO A 265 12.28 -8.61 -2.19
C PRO A 265 11.96 -10.07 -2.53
N THR A 266 11.58 -10.34 -3.78
CA THR A 266 10.98 -11.58 -4.28
C THR A 266 11.26 -11.70 -5.76
N GLU A 267 11.44 -12.93 -6.24
CA GLU A 267 11.49 -13.22 -7.68
C GLU A 267 10.10 -13.55 -8.24
N ARG A 268 9.28 -14.26 -7.46
CA ARG A 268 7.99 -14.85 -7.87
C ARG A 268 6.92 -14.56 -6.82
N LEU A 269 6.07 -13.59 -7.12
CA LEU A 269 5.04 -13.07 -6.22
C LEU A 269 3.67 -13.70 -6.49
N PHE A 270 3.04 -14.23 -5.45
CA PHE A 270 1.61 -14.56 -5.48
C PHE A 270 0.82 -13.61 -4.58
N ILE A 271 -0.35 -13.14 -5.02
CA ILE A 271 -1.10 -12.08 -4.33
C ILE A 271 -2.44 -12.61 -3.80
N VAL A 272 -2.74 -12.28 -2.55
CA VAL A 272 -4.04 -12.59 -1.91
C VAL A 272 -4.79 -11.29 -1.64
N GLY A 273 -5.89 -11.07 -2.37
CA GLY A 273 -6.75 -9.90 -2.29
C GLY A 273 -6.82 -9.12 -3.61
N GLY A 274 -8.03 -8.96 -4.16
CA GLY A 274 -8.34 -8.26 -5.41
C GLY A 274 -8.84 -6.83 -5.21
N GLY A 275 -8.54 -6.21 -4.06
CA GLY A 275 -8.72 -4.76 -3.86
C GLY A 275 -7.68 -3.94 -4.61
N ASN A 276 -7.86 -2.61 -4.66
CA ASN A 276 -6.92 -1.69 -5.33
C ASN A 276 -5.45 -1.90 -4.88
N VAL A 277 -5.25 -2.14 -3.58
CA VAL A 277 -3.92 -2.39 -2.99
C VAL A 277 -3.23 -3.60 -3.61
N GLY A 278 -3.91 -4.75 -3.70
CA GLY A 278 -3.35 -5.98 -4.27
C GLY A 278 -3.11 -5.87 -5.78
N LEU A 279 -4.09 -5.31 -6.51
CA LEU A 279 -3.98 -5.12 -7.96
C LEU A 279 -2.82 -4.18 -8.34
N ILE A 280 -2.66 -3.08 -7.60
CA ILE A 280 -1.54 -2.14 -7.82
C ILE A 280 -0.21 -2.71 -7.36
N ALA A 281 -0.17 -3.49 -6.28
CA ALA A 281 1.06 -4.17 -5.88
C ALA A 281 1.55 -5.14 -6.97
N GLY A 282 0.64 -5.89 -7.62
CA GLY A 282 0.99 -6.71 -8.78
C GLY A 282 1.53 -5.87 -9.94
N TYR A 283 0.96 -4.68 -10.18
CA TYR A 283 1.47 -3.81 -11.24
C TYR A 283 2.86 -3.23 -10.92
N HIS A 284 3.10 -2.84 -9.67
CA HIS A 284 4.41 -2.40 -9.21
C HIS A 284 5.45 -3.53 -9.28
N ALA A 285 5.04 -4.79 -9.02
CA ALA A 285 5.91 -5.95 -9.18
C ALA A 285 6.40 -6.08 -10.64
N LEU A 286 5.48 -5.98 -11.61
CA LEU A 286 5.84 -6.01 -13.02
C LEU A 286 6.81 -4.87 -13.38
N GLN A 287 6.55 -3.64 -12.91
CA GLN A 287 7.45 -2.49 -13.11
C GLN A 287 8.84 -2.69 -12.49
N ALA A 288 8.96 -3.48 -11.44
CA ALA A 288 10.21 -3.83 -10.78
C ALA A 288 10.89 -5.08 -11.35
N GLY A 289 10.36 -5.69 -12.42
CA GLY A 289 10.92 -6.93 -12.99
C GLY A 289 10.71 -8.17 -12.11
N ILE A 290 9.62 -8.19 -11.35
CA ILE A 290 9.19 -9.32 -10.54
C ILE A 290 8.10 -10.07 -11.29
N GLU A 291 8.18 -11.40 -11.31
CA GLU A 291 7.15 -12.26 -11.87
C GLU A 291 5.93 -12.29 -10.95
N VAL A 292 4.74 -12.07 -11.51
CA VAL A 292 3.47 -12.19 -10.76
C VAL A 292 2.79 -13.48 -11.16
N VAL A 293 2.89 -14.48 -10.28
CA VAL A 293 2.43 -15.85 -10.52
C VAL A 293 0.91 -15.94 -10.60
N GLY A 294 0.21 -15.08 -9.87
CA GLY A 294 -1.25 -15.02 -9.88
C GLY A 294 -1.81 -14.18 -8.72
N LEU A 295 -3.11 -13.96 -8.77
CA LEU A 295 -3.86 -13.26 -7.73
C LEU A 295 -5.16 -14.01 -7.41
N VAL A 296 -5.51 -14.10 -6.13
CA VAL A 296 -6.83 -14.59 -5.67
C VAL A 296 -7.68 -13.47 -5.08
N GLU A 297 -8.99 -13.55 -5.30
CA GLU A 297 -10.02 -12.74 -4.68
C GLU A 297 -11.13 -13.67 -4.17
N ALA A 298 -11.49 -13.51 -2.89
CA ALA A 298 -12.52 -14.34 -2.26
C ALA A 298 -13.91 -14.02 -2.82
N MET A 299 -14.16 -12.76 -3.20
CA MET A 299 -15.42 -12.34 -3.80
C MET A 299 -15.55 -12.84 -5.26
N PRO A 300 -16.78 -12.94 -5.81
CA PRO A 300 -17.00 -13.28 -7.22
C PRO A 300 -16.43 -12.27 -8.23
N ARG A 301 -16.01 -11.10 -7.76
CA ARG A 301 -15.35 -10.05 -8.54
C ARG A 301 -14.33 -9.34 -7.67
N CYS A 302 -13.28 -8.79 -8.30
CA CYS A 302 -12.35 -7.88 -7.63
C CYS A 302 -13.09 -6.69 -7.02
N GLY A 303 -12.77 -6.36 -5.77
CA GLY A 303 -13.29 -5.15 -5.10
C GLY A 303 -12.59 -3.87 -5.56
N GLY A 304 -11.39 -3.97 -6.14
CA GLY A 304 -10.71 -2.83 -6.76
C GLY A 304 -11.30 -2.43 -8.11
N TYR A 305 -10.86 -1.29 -8.65
CA TYR A 305 -11.31 -0.81 -9.96
C TYR A 305 -10.99 -1.82 -11.06
N LYS A 306 -11.96 -2.09 -11.94
CA LYS A 306 -11.79 -3.03 -13.06
C LYS A 306 -10.57 -2.69 -13.90
N VAL A 307 -10.34 -1.41 -14.17
CA VAL A 307 -9.16 -0.97 -14.96
C VAL A 307 -7.82 -1.38 -14.34
N HIS A 308 -7.75 -1.57 -13.03
CA HIS A 308 -6.57 -2.14 -12.36
C HIS A 308 -6.47 -3.65 -12.57
N ALA A 309 -7.58 -4.38 -12.42
CA ALA A 309 -7.62 -5.83 -12.69
C ALA A 309 -7.29 -6.12 -14.16
N ASP A 310 -7.88 -5.36 -15.08
CA ASP A 310 -7.63 -5.45 -16.51
C ASP A 310 -6.17 -5.17 -16.82
N LYS A 311 -5.52 -4.26 -16.10
CA LYS A 311 -4.09 -3.97 -16.31
C LYS A 311 -3.23 -5.22 -16.11
N LEU A 312 -3.51 -6.01 -15.07
CA LEU A 312 -2.82 -7.26 -14.83
C LEU A 312 -3.18 -8.33 -15.87
N LYS A 313 -4.47 -8.54 -16.13
CA LYS A 313 -4.94 -9.53 -17.11
C LYS A 313 -4.33 -9.32 -18.49
N ARG A 314 -4.36 -8.06 -18.97
CA ARG A 314 -3.83 -7.65 -20.27
C ARG A 314 -2.31 -7.85 -20.41
N LEU A 315 -1.59 -7.92 -19.29
CA LEU A 315 -0.14 -8.17 -19.24
C LEU A 315 0.20 -9.66 -19.07
N GLY A 316 -0.81 -10.53 -18.92
CA GLY A 316 -0.67 -11.99 -18.84
C GLY A 316 -0.86 -12.60 -17.44
N ILE A 317 -1.34 -11.82 -16.47
CA ILE A 317 -1.42 -12.27 -15.07
C ILE A 317 -2.84 -12.79 -14.79
N PRO A 318 -3.00 -14.06 -14.35
CA PRO A 318 -4.31 -14.60 -14.01
C PRO A 318 -4.84 -14.06 -12.69
N ILE A 319 -6.16 -13.88 -12.65
CA ILE A 319 -6.91 -13.48 -11.46
C ILE A 319 -8.01 -14.51 -11.23
N TYR A 320 -7.96 -15.18 -10.07
CA TYR A 320 -8.93 -16.19 -9.64
C TYR A 320 -9.91 -15.55 -8.64
N THR A 321 -11.14 -15.31 -9.07
CA THR A 321 -12.25 -14.83 -8.21
C THR A 321 -13.01 -16.00 -7.60
N SER A 322 -13.72 -15.80 -6.50
CA SER A 322 -14.29 -16.89 -5.69
C SER A 322 -13.24 -17.90 -5.24
N HIS A 323 -12.01 -17.46 -4.96
CA HIS A 323 -10.91 -18.31 -4.51
C HIS A 323 -10.24 -17.72 -3.27
N THR A 324 -9.70 -18.59 -2.42
CA THR A 324 -8.90 -18.19 -1.26
C THR A 324 -7.61 -18.99 -1.17
N VAL A 325 -6.64 -18.46 -0.41
CA VAL A 325 -5.46 -19.22 -0.01
C VAL A 325 -5.84 -20.25 1.06
N LEU A 326 -5.39 -21.49 0.88
CA LEU A 326 -5.52 -22.54 1.89
C LEU A 326 -4.25 -22.64 2.74
N LYS A 327 -3.10 -22.61 2.07
CA LYS A 327 -1.80 -22.72 2.73
C LYS A 327 -0.66 -22.13 1.91
N ALA A 328 0.36 -21.66 2.60
CA ALA A 328 1.70 -21.51 2.04
C ALA A 328 2.53 -22.73 2.42
N ASN A 329 3.31 -23.24 1.47
CA ASN A 329 4.17 -24.42 1.66
C ASN A 329 5.65 -24.00 1.66
N GLY A 330 6.44 -24.69 2.47
CA GLY A 330 7.87 -24.50 2.61
C GLY A 330 8.34 -24.84 4.02
N LEU A 331 9.65 -24.88 4.23
CA LEU A 331 10.25 -25.17 5.54
C LEU A 331 10.46 -23.88 6.37
N GLU A 332 11.30 -22.97 5.88
CA GLU A 332 11.57 -21.68 6.52
C GLU A 332 10.93 -20.50 5.78
N ALA A 333 10.91 -20.58 4.45
CA ALA A 333 10.35 -19.57 3.57
C ALA A 333 9.31 -20.18 2.64
N VAL A 334 8.46 -19.34 2.06
CA VAL A 334 7.51 -19.75 1.01
C VAL A 334 8.27 -20.33 -0.18
N GLU A 335 7.85 -21.52 -0.62
CA GLU A 335 8.29 -22.19 -1.85
C GLU A 335 7.12 -22.39 -2.82
N SER A 336 5.89 -22.44 -2.30
CA SER A 336 4.66 -22.47 -3.10
C SER A 336 3.45 -22.03 -2.28
N VAL A 337 2.34 -21.79 -2.98
CA VAL A 337 1.03 -21.49 -2.37
C VAL A 337 -0.05 -22.37 -2.98
N THR A 338 -0.94 -22.87 -2.13
CA THR A 338 -2.12 -23.63 -2.55
C THR A 338 -3.38 -22.79 -2.31
N ILE A 339 -4.19 -22.66 -3.36
CA ILE A 339 -5.48 -21.97 -3.35
C ILE A 339 -6.61 -22.96 -3.64
N ALA A 340 -7.85 -22.57 -3.37
CA ALA A 340 -9.03 -23.32 -3.79
C ALA A 340 -10.21 -22.39 -4.04
N GLU A 341 -11.18 -22.88 -4.82
CA GLU A 341 -12.48 -22.23 -4.99
C GLU A 341 -13.24 -22.24 -3.66
N ILE A 342 -14.05 -21.21 -3.42
CA ILE A 342 -14.91 -21.10 -2.24
C ILE A 342 -16.38 -20.93 -2.64
N ASN A 343 -17.27 -21.47 -1.83
CA ASN A 343 -18.72 -21.28 -1.99
C ASN A 343 -19.21 -19.96 -1.37
N ASP A 344 -20.52 -19.69 -1.49
CA ASP A 344 -21.18 -18.48 -0.95
C ASP A 344 -21.07 -18.32 0.59
N LYS A 345 -20.64 -19.37 1.30
CA LYS A 345 -20.35 -19.34 2.75
C LYS A 345 -18.85 -19.18 3.04
N PHE A 346 -18.06 -18.81 2.04
CA PHE A 346 -16.60 -18.69 2.09
C PHE A 346 -15.90 -19.98 2.56
N GLN A 347 -16.49 -21.14 2.28
CA GLN A 347 -15.88 -22.43 2.57
C GLN A 347 -15.17 -22.98 1.33
N PRO A 348 -13.93 -23.46 1.45
CA PRO A 348 -13.23 -24.13 0.35
C PRO A 348 -14.00 -25.33 -0.21
N ILE A 349 -13.95 -25.49 -1.53
CA ILE A 349 -14.53 -26.61 -2.26
C ILE A 349 -13.42 -27.64 -2.51
N ALA A 350 -13.52 -28.81 -1.90
CA ALA A 350 -12.56 -29.89 -2.07
C ALA A 350 -12.49 -30.35 -3.54
N GLY A 351 -11.28 -30.63 -4.03
CA GLY A 351 -11.02 -31.02 -5.43
C GLY A 351 -10.80 -29.85 -6.39
N THR A 352 -10.89 -28.61 -5.91
CA THR A 352 -10.62 -27.38 -6.71
C THR A 352 -9.24 -26.79 -6.42
N GLU A 353 -8.40 -27.51 -5.67
CA GLU A 353 -7.10 -27.02 -5.23
C GLU A 353 -6.17 -26.79 -6.42
N LYS A 354 -5.42 -25.68 -6.37
CA LYS A 354 -4.36 -25.34 -7.33
C LYS A 354 -3.12 -24.91 -6.57
N THR A 355 -1.96 -25.41 -6.98
CA THR A 355 -0.69 -25.01 -6.36
C THR A 355 0.23 -24.33 -7.36
N PHE A 356 0.86 -23.25 -6.91
CA PHE A 356 1.76 -22.45 -7.72
C PHE A 356 3.11 -22.26 -7.01
N GLU A 357 4.21 -22.43 -7.73
CA GLU A 357 5.55 -22.14 -7.19
C GLU A 357 5.77 -20.63 -7.13
N CYS A 358 6.06 -20.13 -5.93
CA CYS A 358 6.32 -18.73 -5.63
C CYS A 358 7.27 -18.65 -4.42
N ASP A 359 8.04 -17.57 -4.32
CA ASP A 359 8.94 -17.35 -3.17
C ASP A 359 8.37 -16.33 -2.18
N THR A 360 7.15 -15.82 -2.45
CA THR A 360 6.46 -14.84 -1.63
C THR A 360 4.95 -14.89 -1.83
N VAL A 361 4.21 -14.77 -0.72
CA VAL A 361 2.77 -14.51 -0.69
C VAL A 361 2.51 -13.10 -0.14
N LEU A 362 1.96 -12.24 -0.99
CA LEU A 362 1.55 -10.89 -0.64
C LEU A 362 0.14 -10.89 -0.05
N ILE A 363 -0.02 -10.37 1.16
CA ILE A 363 -1.34 -10.25 1.81
C ILE A 363 -1.89 -8.84 1.61
N ALA A 364 -2.98 -8.73 0.87
CA ALA A 364 -3.66 -7.47 0.51
C ALA A 364 -5.18 -7.55 0.77
N VAL A 365 -5.58 -8.12 1.91
CA VAL A 365 -6.98 -8.42 2.27
C VAL A 365 -7.69 -7.28 3.03
N GLY A 366 -7.27 -6.04 2.77
CA GLY A 366 -7.86 -4.83 3.35
C GLY A 366 -7.04 -4.23 4.50
N LEU A 367 -7.55 -3.11 5.01
CA LEU A 367 -6.87 -2.25 5.97
C LEU A 367 -7.72 -2.06 7.25
N GLU A 368 -7.06 -1.66 8.32
CA GLU A 368 -7.67 -1.27 9.59
C GLU A 368 -7.19 0.13 9.98
N SER A 369 -8.13 1.03 10.30
CA SER A 369 -7.81 2.41 10.66
C SER A 369 -6.93 2.47 11.93
N VAL A 370 -5.95 3.39 11.92
CA VAL A 370 -5.20 3.81 13.10
C VAL A 370 -6.03 4.84 13.87
N SER A 371 -7.12 4.37 14.47
CA SER A 371 -8.10 5.19 15.20
C SER A 371 -7.74 5.42 16.67
N GLU A 372 -6.70 4.76 17.17
CA GLU A 372 -6.36 4.77 18.60
C GLU A 372 -5.99 6.15 19.14
N PHE A 373 -5.35 7.01 18.33
CA PHE A 373 -5.07 8.39 18.73
C PHE A 373 -6.34 9.23 18.89
N ALA A 374 -7.33 9.05 18.01
CA ALA A 374 -8.60 9.77 18.12
C ALA A 374 -9.36 9.34 19.38
N GLN A 375 -9.42 8.03 19.63
CA GLN A 375 -10.14 7.49 20.78
C GLN A 375 -9.52 7.91 22.12
N GLU A 376 -8.19 7.92 22.24
CA GLU A 376 -7.54 8.43 23.45
C GLU A 376 -7.65 9.96 23.61
N ALA A 377 -7.64 10.71 22.50
CA ALA A 377 -7.87 12.16 22.54
C ALA A 377 -9.29 12.51 23.02
N GLU A 378 -10.30 11.81 22.53
CA GLU A 378 -11.69 11.93 23.00
C GLU A 378 -11.80 11.60 24.49
N ALA A 379 -11.20 10.47 24.91
CA ALA A 379 -11.20 10.04 26.31
C ALA A 379 -10.46 11.03 27.24
N ALA A 380 -9.42 11.71 26.75
CA ALA A 380 -8.72 12.77 27.48
C ALA A 380 -9.46 14.12 27.45
N GLY A 381 -10.55 14.25 26.68
CA GLY A 381 -11.29 15.50 26.52
C GLY A 381 -10.53 16.57 25.74
N ILE A 382 -9.72 16.14 24.76
CA ILE A 382 -9.13 17.01 23.73
C ILE A 382 -10.08 17.02 22.53
N LYS A 383 -10.33 18.20 21.95
CA LYS A 383 -11.07 18.27 20.69
C LYS A 383 -10.26 17.57 19.59
N VAL A 384 -10.86 16.59 18.92
CA VAL A 384 -10.17 15.81 17.90
C VAL A 384 -10.99 15.69 16.62
N PHE A 385 -10.28 15.65 15.50
CA PHE A 385 -10.80 15.34 14.18
C PHE A 385 -9.99 14.17 13.61
N ALA A 386 -10.56 13.46 12.64
CA ALA A 386 -9.86 12.44 11.87
C ALA A 386 -9.99 12.73 10.37
N ALA A 387 -8.99 12.35 9.58
CA ALA A 387 -9.01 12.50 8.12
C ALA A 387 -8.26 11.37 7.41
N GLY A 388 -8.62 11.14 6.14
CA GLY A 388 -8.08 10.04 5.32
C GLY A 388 -8.38 8.67 5.93
N ASP A 389 -7.49 7.70 5.73
CA ASP A 389 -7.69 6.31 6.18
C ASP A 389 -7.82 6.14 7.71
N ALA A 390 -7.44 7.15 8.50
CA ALA A 390 -7.71 7.16 9.94
C ALA A 390 -9.20 7.41 10.26
N LEU A 391 -9.93 8.09 9.38
CA LEU A 391 -11.37 8.28 9.44
C LEU A 391 -12.10 7.14 8.72
N GLU A 392 -11.75 6.91 7.45
CA GLU A 392 -12.43 5.97 6.56
C GLU A 392 -11.47 5.50 5.47
N ILE A 393 -11.45 4.19 5.20
CA ILE A 393 -10.58 3.61 4.18
C ILE A 393 -11.13 3.94 2.79
N ALA A 394 -10.38 4.73 2.02
CA ALA A 394 -10.82 5.19 0.70
C ALA A 394 -9.63 5.40 -0.27
N GLU A 395 -9.92 5.92 -1.46
CA GLU A 395 -8.91 6.33 -2.45
C GLU A 395 -8.12 7.57 -1.94
N ALA A 396 -6.86 7.74 -2.36
CA ALA A 396 -6.05 8.86 -1.86
C ALA A 396 -6.59 10.24 -2.30
N SER A 397 -7.30 10.32 -3.43
CA SER A 397 -8.02 11.53 -3.86
C SER A 397 -9.07 11.95 -2.82
N SER A 398 -9.82 10.98 -2.29
CA SER A 398 -10.73 11.19 -1.16
C SER A 398 -9.97 11.63 0.09
N ALA A 399 -8.87 10.96 0.44
CA ALA A 399 -8.07 11.32 1.61
C ALA A 399 -7.51 12.76 1.54
N MET A 400 -6.99 13.19 0.38
CA MET A 400 -6.54 14.57 0.16
C MET A 400 -7.70 15.55 0.29
N PHE A 401 -8.83 15.27 -0.35
CA PHE A 401 -9.96 16.18 -0.39
C PHE A 401 -10.65 16.32 0.97
N ASN A 402 -10.86 15.20 1.67
CA ASN A 402 -11.33 15.19 3.05
C ASN A 402 -10.35 15.92 4.00
N GLY A 403 -9.04 15.75 3.80
CA GLY A 403 -8.01 16.51 4.53
C GLY A 403 -8.17 18.02 4.36
N LYS A 404 -8.43 18.52 3.14
CA LYS A 404 -8.71 19.95 2.89
C LYS A 404 -9.92 20.43 3.69
N ILE A 405 -11.04 19.69 3.62
CA ILE A 405 -12.29 20.02 4.34
C ILE A 405 -12.03 20.07 5.86
N VAL A 406 -11.36 19.06 6.41
CA VAL A 406 -11.08 18.98 7.84
C VAL A 406 -10.13 20.09 8.29
N GLY A 407 -9.12 20.44 7.50
CA GLY A 407 -8.23 21.58 7.78
C GLY A 407 -9.01 22.91 7.91
N LEU A 408 -9.94 23.18 6.99
CA LEU A 408 -10.80 24.37 7.04
C LEU A 408 -11.77 24.34 8.24
N LYS A 409 -12.33 23.17 8.57
CA LYS A 409 -13.17 23.00 9.77
C LYS A 409 -12.39 23.30 11.06
N ILE A 410 -11.16 22.82 11.17
CA ILE A 410 -10.30 23.09 12.32
C ILE A 410 -9.94 24.58 12.40
N ALA A 411 -9.61 25.22 11.27
CA ALA A 411 -9.35 26.65 11.24
C ALA A 411 -10.56 27.48 11.72
N LYS A 412 -11.78 27.09 11.35
CA LYS A 412 -13.03 27.70 11.85
C LYS A 412 -13.23 27.45 13.34
N GLU A 413 -12.97 26.23 13.83
CA GLU A 413 -13.07 25.85 15.24
C GLU A 413 -12.10 26.66 16.14
N ILE A 414 -10.91 26.98 15.63
CA ILE A 414 -9.93 27.83 16.34
C ILE A 414 -10.38 29.30 16.43
N GLY A 415 -11.34 29.71 15.59
CA GLY A 415 -11.88 31.07 15.58
C GLY A 415 -11.36 31.95 14.45
N ASN A 416 -10.65 31.39 13.46
CA ASN A 416 -10.19 32.16 12.30
C ASN A 416 -11.37 32.43 11.34
N LYS A 417 -11.32 33.58 10.65
CA LYS A 417 -12.29 33.93 9.62
C LYS A 417 -12.00 33.15 8.34
N VAL A 418 -12.59 31.96 8.24
CA VAL A 418 -12.53 31.10 7.06
C VAL A 418 -13.82 31.27 6.26
N GLN A 419 -13.74 31.26 4.93
CA GLN A 419 -14.95 31.18 4.09
C GLN A 419 -15.71 29.89 4.39
N ASP A 420 -17.03 29.91 4.24
CA ASP A 420 -17.82 28.69 4.39
C ASP A 420 -17.44 27.66 3.33
N ILE A 421 -17.36 26.40 3.75
CA ILE A 421 -17.03 25.28 2.88
C ILE A 421 -18.29 25.00 2.03
N PRO A 422 -18.22 25.10 0.69
CA PRO A 422 -19.39 24.91 -0.16
C PRO A 422 -19.97 23.48 -0.05
N ASP A 423 -21.29 23.34 -0.14
CA ASP A 423 -21.96 22.03 -0.10
C ASP A 423 -21.46 21.08 -1.21
N SER A 424 -21.11 21.63 -2.37
CA SER A 424 -20.54 20.90 -3.49
C SER A 424 -19.20 20.21 -3.18
N TRP A 425 -18.47 20.65 -2.15
CA TRP A 425 -17.27 19.95 -1.69
C TRP A 425 -17.66 18.67 -0.96
N TYR A 426 -18.68 18.70 -0.10
CA TYR A 426 -19.13 17.48 0.57
C TYR A 426 -19.68 16.46 -0.43
N GLU A 427 -20.46 16.91 -1.41
CA GLU A 427 -20.93 16.06 -2.52
C GLU A 427 -19.75 15.43 -3.29
N LYS A 428 -18.74 16.23 -3.63
CA LYS A 428 -17.53 15.73 -4.30
C LYS A 428 -16.75 14.74 -3.44
N ALA A 429 -16.67 14.95 -2.12
CA ALA A 429 -16.02 14.01 -1.21
C ALA A 429 -16.74 12.66 -1.17
N GLU A 430 -18.09 12.66 -1.18
CA GLU A 430 -18.90 11.45 -1.28
C GLU A 430 -18.70 10.73 -2.62
N ILE A 431 -18.57 11.48 -3.72
CA ILE A 431 -18.24 10.90 -5.03
C ILE A 431 -16.85 10.27 -5.02
N LEU A 432 -15.81 10.98 -4.56
CA LEU A 432 -14.43 10.50 -4.57
C LEU A 432 -14.20 9.25 -3.71
N LYS A 433 -15.00 9.05 -2.65
CA LYS A 433 -14.92 7.87 -1.79
C LYS A 433 -15.81 6.70 -2.24
N SER A 434 -16.63 6.89 -3.27
CA SER A 434 -17.57 5.86 -3.72
C SER A 434 -16.87 4.58 -4.15
N GLU A 435 -17.52 3.45 -3.83
CA GLU A 435 -17.11 2.15 -4.35
C GLU A 435 -17.27 2.09 -5.87
N PRO A 436 -16.55 1.17 -6.55
CA PRO A 436 -16.68 1.01 -8.00
C PRO A 436 -18.14 0.74 -8.40
N GLY A 437 -18.68 1.58 -9.28
CA GLY A 437 -20.09 1.59 -9.66
C GLY A 437 -20.44 0.58 -10.76
N ARG A 438 -21.45 0.94 -11.57
CA ARG A 438 -22.02 0.04 -12.57
C ARG A 438 -21.01 -0.28 -13.67
N MET A 439 -21.10 -1.53 -14.13
CA MET A 439 -20.43 -2.03 -15.31
C MET A 439 -21.27 -1.80 -16.58
N ASN A 440 -20.64 -1.26 -17.60
CA ASN A 440 -21.22 -1.00 -18.91
C ASN A 440 -20.46 -1.76 -20.01
N SER A 441 -20.99 -1.74 -21.24
CA SER A 441 -20.29 -2.28 -22.42
C SER A 441 -19.38 -1.22 -23.06
N VAL A 442 -18.29 -1.66 -23.67
CA VAL A 442 -17.43 -0.77 -24.48
C VAL A 442 -18.26 -0.18 -25.62
N LYS A 443 -18.31 1.16 -25.72
CA LYS A 443 -18.89 1.87 -26.86
C LYS A 443 -17.81 2.08 -27.91
N VAL A 444 -17.92 1.35 -29.02
CA VAL A 444 -16.96 1.41 -30.13
C VAL A 444 -17.51 2.30 -31.25
N PRO A 445 -16.80 3.34 -31.69
CA PRO A 445 -17.22 4.14 -32.85
C PRO A 445 -17.38 3.26 -34.10
N LEU A 446 -18.45 3.47 -34.88
CA LEU A 446 -18.73 2.66 -36.08
C LEU A 446 -17.79 2.98 -37.26
N GLN A 447 -17.33 4.22 -37.37
CA GLN A 447 -16.53 4.72 -38.49
C GLN A 447 -15.12 4.11 -38.54
N ASN A 448 -14.66 3.68 -39.72
CA ASN A 448 -13.30 3.15 -39.96
C ASN A 448 -12.46 4.16 -40.78
N GLU A 449 -12.50 5.43 -40.39
CA GLU A 449 -11.80 6.51 -41.10
C GLU A 449 -11.16 7.49 -40.12
N GLY A 450 -10.17 8.25 -40.60
CA GLY A 450 -9.48 9.23 -39.76
C GLY A 450 -8.71 8.60 -38.61
N VAL A 451 -8.66 9.31 -37.48
CA VAL A 451 -8.05 8.84 -36.23
C VAL A 451 -9.07 9.03 -35.11
N MET A 452 -9.16 8.09 -34.17
CA MET A 452 -10.09 8.16 -33.05
C MET A 452 -9.56 7.44 -31.81
N PRO A 453 -9.91 7.90 -30.59
CA PRO A 453 -9.69 7.13 -29.39
C PRO A 453 -10.72 6.02 -29.27
N ILE A 454 -10.29 4.85 -28.80
CA ILE A 454 -11.17 3.81 -28.30
C ILE A 454 -11.02 3.77 -26.79
N ILE A 455 -12.13 3.93 -26.09
CA ILE A 455 -12.17 4.05 -24.63
C ILE A 455 -12.71 2.75 -24.05
N HIS A 456 -11.83 2.01 -23.38
CA HIS A 456 -12.10 0.72 -22.73
C HIS A 456 -12.43 0.88 -21.24
N CYS A 457 -12.66 2.11 -20.77
CA CYS A 457 -13.11 2.40 -19.42
C CYS A 457 -14.62 2.17 -19.33
N VAL A 458 -15.02 1.07 -18.69
CA VAL A 458 -16.40 0.57 -18.71
C VAL A 458 -17.07 0.54 -17.34
N GLN A 459 -16.35 0.93 -16.28
CA GLN A 459 -16.85 0.98 -14.92
C GLN A 459 -16.96 2.43 -14.47
N GLU A 460 -18.07 2.77 -13.83
CA GLU A 460 -18.24 4.05 -13.13
C GLU A 460 -17.23 4.12 -11.98
N ILE A 461 -16.24 5.01 -12.11
CA ILE A 461 -15.21 5.27 -11.10
C ILE A 461 -14.93 6.77 -11.08
N PRO A 462 -14.61 7.39 -9.94
CA PRO A 462 -14.35 8.83 -9.89
C PRO A 462 -13.05 9.19 -10.64
N CYS A 463 -13.13 9.66 -11.89
CA CYS A 463 -11.95 9.91 -12.73
C CYS A 463 -12.25 10.77 -13.98
N ASN A 464 -11.64 11.95 -14.12
CA ASN A 464 -11.77 12.79 -15.32
C ASN A 464 -10.49 13.20 -16.11
N PRO A 465 -9.27 12.63 -15.94
CA PRO A 465 -8.08 13.09 -16.69
C PRO A 465 -8.21 13.08 -18.22
N CYS A 466 -8.94 12.11 -18.79
CA CYS A 466 -9.01 11.95 -20.24
C CYS A 466 -9.86 13.03 -20.93
N SER A 467 -10.91 13.53 -20.28
CA SER A 467 -11.73 14.63 -20.78
C SER A 467 -11.00 15.96 -20.61
N THR A 468 -10.38 16.18 -19.44
CA THR A 468 -9.63 17.42 -19.14
C THR A 468 -8.43 17.64 -20.07
N ILE A 469 -7.70 16.59 -20.46
CA ILE A 469 -6.48 16.74 -21.27
C ILE A 469 -6.76 16.92 -22.78
N CYS A 470 -7.99 16.68 -23.24
CA CYS A 470 -8.31 16.59 -24.66
C CYS A 470 -8.32 17.99 -25.30
N PRO A 471 -7.35 18.33 -26.19
CA PRO A 471 -7.22 19.69 -26.72
C PRO A 471 -8.35 20.09 -27.67
N THR A 472 -9.12 19.12 -28.18
CA THR A 472 -10.27 19.34 -29.05
C THR A 472 -11.60 19.21 -28.32
N ASN A 473 -11.57 19.03 -26.99
CA ASN A 473 -12.74 18.79 -26.15
C ASN A 473 -13.67 17.68 -26.68
N SER A 474 -13.08 16.67 -27.32
CA SER A 474 -13.81 15.58 -27.99
C SER A 474 -14.03 14.36 -27.08
N ILE A 475 -13.53 14.38 -25.85
CA ILE A 475 -13.82 13.35 -24.84
C ILE A 475 -14.60 14.04 -23.73
N LYS A 476 -15.80 13.58 -23.42
CA LYS A 476 -16.68 14.15 -22.40
C LYS A 476 -17.11 13.09 -21.40
N MET A 477 -17.35 13.51 -20.17
CA MET A 477 -17.93 12.66 -19.12
C MET A 477 -19.44 12.67 -19.25
N GLN A 478 -20.07 11.50 -19.32
CA GLN A 478 -21.52 11.40 -19.46
C GLN A 478 -22.24 11.54 -18.12
N GLY A 479 -23.20 12.45 -18.05
CA GLY A 479 -23.95 12.73 -16.83
C GLY A 479 -23.09 13.46 -15.80
N ASP A 480 -22.49 12.71 -14.88
CA ASP A 480 -21.65 13.25 -13.81
C ASP A 480 -20.24 13.62 -14.33
N PRO A 481 -19.67 14.79 -13.96
CA PRO A 481 -18.38 15.26 -14.46
C PRO A 481 -17.16 14.44 -14.00
N ILE A 482 -17.32 13.53 -13.03
CA ILE A 482 -16.22 12.73 -12.46
C ILE A 482 -16.57 11.24 -12.48
N LEU A 483 -17.79 10.85 -12.11
CA LEU A 483 -18.23 9.45 -12.04
C LEU A 483 -18.75 8.91 -13.38
N GLY A 484 -19.15 9.82 -14.28
CA GLY A 484 -19.65 9.49 -15.61
C GLY A 484 -18.65 8.70 -16.45
N LEU A 485 -19.14 7.90 -17.40
CA LEU A 485 -18.23 7.25 -18.34
C LEU A 485 -17.74 8.24 -19.40
N PRO A 486 -16.44 8.21 -19.76
CA PRO A 486 -15.90 9.02 -20.83
C PRO A 486 -16.37 8.52 -22.21
N GLU A 487 -16.91 9.44 -23.01
CA GLU A 487 -17.33 9.17 -24.38
C GLU A 487 -16.64 10.10 -25.38
N TYR A 488 -16.38 9.56 -26.57
CA TYR A 488 -15.77 10.30 -27.65
C TYR A 488 -16.84 10.84 -28.62
N GLU A 489 -16.90 12.15 -28.75
CA GLU A 489 -17.74 12.88 -29.68
C GLU A 489 -16.89 13.95 -30.39
N GLY A 490 -16.84 13.93 -31.72
CA GLY A 490 -16.21 15.00 -32.51
C GLY A 490 -14.96 14.56 -33.27
N LYS A 491 -13.93 15.43 -33.30
CA LYS A 491 -12.78 15.29 -34.19
C LYS A 491 -11.48 15.11 -33.41
N CYS A 492 -10.89 13.92 -33.49
CA CYS A 492 -9.57 13.64 -32.94
C CYS A 492 -8.46 14.05 -33.89
N ILE A 493 -7.36 14.57 -33.33
CA ILE A 493 -6.13 14.94 -34.06
C ILE A 493 -4.99 13.91 -33.89
N GLY A 494 -5.21 12.85 -33.11
CA GLY A 494 -4.21 11.80 -32.89
C GLY A 494 -3.03 12.20 -32.01
N CYS A 495 -3.21 13.16 -31.07
CA CYS A 495 -2.11 13.68 -30.25
C CYS A 495 -1.58 12.73 -29.15
N GLY A 496 -2.30 11.65 -28.82
CA GLY A 496 -1.86 10.67 -27.82
C GLY A 496 -2.00 11.06 -26.34
N LYS A 497 -2.45 12.30 -26.04
CA LYS A 497 -2.51 12.80 -24.64
C LYS A 497 -3.46 11.99 -23.75
N CYS A 498 -4.65 11.62 -24.23
CA CYS A 498 -5.62 10.83 -23.48
C CYS A 498 -5.12 9.40 -23.17
N VAL A 499 -4.39 8.79 -24.12
CA VAL A 499 -3.75 7.47 -23.95
C VAL A 499 -2.71 7.54 -22.82
N ALA A 500 -1.90 8.59 -22.83
CA ALA A 500 -0.80 8.74 -21.90
C ALA A 500 -1.20 9.12 -20.47
N ILE A 501 -2.19 10.01 -20.32
CA ILE A 501 -2.63 10.47 -19.00
C ILE A 501 -3.48 9.42 -18.27
N CYS A 502 -4.12 8.50 -19.01
CA CYS A 502 -5.11 7.56 -18.47
C CYS A 502 -4.54 6.72 -17.30
N PRO A 503 -5.07 6.85 -16.07
CA PRO A 503 -4.61 6.05 -14.93
C PRO A 503 -4.79 4.54 -15.11
N GLY A 504 -5.90 4.15 -15.74
CA GLY A 504 -6.26 2.77 -16.03
C GLY A 504 -5.55 2.14 -17.24
N LEU A 505 -4.78 2.93 -18.00
CA LEU A 505 -4.21 2.53 -19.30
C LEU A 505 -5.29 1.95 -20.23
N ALA A 506 -6.49 2.53 -20.20
CA ALA A 506 -7.71 1.99 -20.81
C ALA A 506 -8.14 2.76 -22.08
N ILE A 507 -7.24 3.55 -22.68
CA ILE A 507 -7.54 4.28 -23.92
C ILE A 507 -6.48 3.92 -24.95
N THR A 508 -6.92 3.57 -26.16
CA THR A 508 -6.06 3.39 -27.34
C THR A 508 -6.41 4.41 -28.41
N LEU A 509 -5.51 4.65 -29.37
CA LEU A 509 -5.84 5.44 -30.58
C LEU A 509 -5.74 4.54 -31.80
N VAL A 510 -6.75 4.55 -32.65
CA VAL A 510 -6.76 3.84 -33.93
C VAL A 510 -6.67 4.87 -35.05
N ASP A 511 -5.68 4.74 -35.93
CA ASP A 511 -5.37 5.69 -37.00
C ASP A 511 -5.43 5.00 -38.37
N PHE A 512 -6.51 5.27 -39.11
CA PHE A 512 -6.79 4.77 -40.46
C PHE A 512 -6.26 5.68 -41.57
N ARG A 513 -5.70 6.87 -41.24
CA ARG A 513 -5.37 7.90 -42.24
C ARG A 513 -4.33 7.48 -43.28
N LYS A 514 -3.42 6.58 -42.91
CA LYS A 514 -2.35 6.10 -43.80
C LYS A 514 -2.70 4.81 -44.54
N ASP A 515 -3.44 3.92 -43.87
CA ASP A 515 -3.77 2.58 -44.36
C ASP A 515 -5.08 2.16 -43.69
N SER A 516 -6.16 2.08 -44.46
CA SER A 516 -7.49 1.76 -43.94
C SER A 516 -7.68 0.26 -43.67
N ASN A 517 -6.91 -0.60 -44.36
CA ASN A 517 -6.96 -2.05 -44.18
C ASN A 517 -6.10 -2.49 -42.99
N PHE A 518 -4.98 -1.80 -42.77
CA PHE A 518 -4.06 -2.05 -41.67
C PHE A 518 -3.76 -0.78 -40.86
N PRO A 519 -4.73 -0.27 -40.09
CA PRO A 519 -4.54 0.92 -39.27
C PRO A 519 -3.45 0.73 -38.21
N LEU A 520 -2.92 1.85 -37.72
CA LEU A 520 -2.04 1.85 -36.56
C LEU A 520 -2.86 1.96 -35.28
N VAL A 521 -2.60 1.07 -34.31
CA VAL A 521 -3.16 1.16 -32.96
C VAL A 521 -2.06 1.62 -32.01
N THR A 522 -2.30 2.71 -31.28
CA THR A 522 -1.40 3.26 -30.27
C THR A 522 -1.81 2.78 -28.88
N LEU A 523 -0.91 2.08 -28.20
CA LEU A 523 -1.10 1.43 -26.90
C LEU A 523 -0.26 2.12 -25.83
N PRO A 524 -0.80 2.33 -24.61
CA PRO A 524 -0.02 2.83 -23.48
C PRO A 524 0.83 1.71 -22.86
N TYR A 525 2.06 2.02 -22.46
CA TYR A 525 2.99 1.07 -21.84
C TYR A 525 3.87 1.70 -20.76
N GLU A 526 4.06 1.03 -19.62
CA GLU A 526 4.89 1.55 -18.49
C GLU A 526 5.74 0.48 -17.77
N VAL A 527 6.03 -0.66 -18.42
CA VAL A 527 6.80 -1.78 -17.82
C VAL A 527 8.15 -1.95 -18.55
N PHE A 528 9.09 -1.01 -18.36
CA PHE A 528 10.27 -0.89 -19.23
C PHE A 528 11.39 -1.92 -19.00
N ASN A 529 11.28 -2.74 -17.97
CA ASN A 529 12.10 -3.95 -17.80
C ASN A 529 11.83 -5.00 -18.89
N HIS A 530 10.72 -4.88 -19.64
CA HIS A 530 10.53 -5.58 -20.91
C HIS A 530 10.61 -4.56 -22.05
N ILE A 531 11.79 -4.44 -22.66
CA ILE A 531 12.04 -3.41 -23.67
C ILE A 531 11.33 -3.78 -24.96
N ILE A 532 10.42 -2.90 -25.42
CA ILE A 532 9.78 -2.99 -26.73
C ILE A 532 10.51 -2.09 -27.72
N LYS A 533 10.84 -2.62 -28.89
CA LYS A 533 11.54 -1.93 -29.98
C LYS A 533 10.72 -1.99 -31.27
N LYS A 534 11.02 -1.06 -32.18
CA LYS A 534 10.49 -1.11 -33.55
C LYS A 534 10.96 -2.43 -34.21
N GLY A 535 10.03 -3.12 -34.85
CA GLY A 535 10.27 -4.40 -35.51
C GLY A 535 9.95 -5.63 -34.66
N ASP A 536 9.80 -5.47 -33.34
CA ASP A 536 9.37 -6.56 -32.47
C ASP A 536 7.95 -7.03 -32.83
N SER A 537 7.63 -8.29 -32.55
CA SER A 537 6.29 -8.85 -32.69
C SER A 537 5.67 -9.05 -31.30
N VAL A 538 4.54 -8.40 -31.03
CA VAL A 538 3.85 -8.46 -29.73
C VAL A 538 2.51 -9.16 -29.86
N GLU A 539 2.15 -9.99 -28.87
CA GLU A 539 0.84 -10.65 -28.81
C GLU A 539 -0.20 -9.68 -28.25
N CYS A 540 -0.98 -9.07 -29.14
CA CYS A 540 -2.01 -8.11 -28.78
C CYS A 540 -3.24 -8.80 -28.16
N VAL A 541 -3.88 -8.10 -27.23
CA VAL A 541 -5.03 -8.61 -26.47
C VAL A 541 -6.20 -7.63 -26.42
N ASP A 542 -7.40 -8.18 -26.18
CA ASP A 542 -8.60 -7.41 -25.87
C ASP A 542 -8.66 -6.93 -24.40
N ILE A 543 -9.79 -6.35 -23.99
CA ILE A 543 -9.98 -5.82 -22.63
C ILE A 543 -9.90 -6.90 -21.54
N ASP A 544 -10.26 -8.14 -21.86
CA ASP A 544 -10.30 -9.26 -20.91
C ASP A 544 -8.98 -10.06 -20.91
N GLY A 545 -8.03 -9.68 -21.77
CA GLY A 545 -6.73 -10.33 -21.91
C GLY A 545 -6.72 -11.49 -22.89
N ASN A 546 -7.76 -11.66 -23.72
CA ASN A 546 -7.79 -12.71 -24.74
C ASN A 546 -6.86 -12.33 -25.90
N ALA A 547 -6.08 -13.30 -26.39
CA ALA A 547 -5.18 -13.10 -27.52
C ALA A 547 -5.95 -12.79 -28.81
N LEU A 548 -5.54 -11.73 -29.50
CA LEU A 548 -6.07 -11.30 -30.80
C LEU A 548 -5.08 -11.57 -31.95
N GLY A 549 -3.84 -11.96 -31.63
CA GLY A 549 -2.79 -12.29 -32.59
C GLY A 549 -1.47 -11.56 -32.32
N LYS A 550 -0.42 -11.95 -33.06
CA LYS A 550 0.90 -11.32 -32.98
C LYS A 550 1.08 -10.30 -34.10
N PHE A 551 1.48 -9.08 -33.76
CA PHE A 551 1.58 -7.97 -34.71
C PHE A 551 2.88 -7.19 -34.56
N PRO A 552 3.42 -6.65 -35.67
CA PRO A 552 4.68 -5.91 -35.63
C PRO A 552 4.50 -4.53 -34.99
N VAL A 553 5.49 -4.15 -34.18
CA VAL A 553 5.64 -2.81 -33.61
C VAL A 553 6.24 -1.88 -34.67
N GLU A 554 5.45 -0.90 -35.11
CA GLU A 554 5.85 0.09 -36.11
C GLU A 554 6.70 1.22 -35.50
N SER A 555 6.39 1.63 -34.28
CA SER A 555 7.15 2.66 -33.57
C SER A 555 6.92 2.65 -32.06
N VAL A 556 7.90 3.15 -31.32
CA VAL A 556 7.87 3.37 -29.87
C VAL A 556 8.16 4.83 -29.61
N LEU A 557 7.22 5.55 -28.98
CA LEU A 557 7.32 6.98 -28.75
C LEU A 557 7.40 7.28 -27.25
N ASN A 558 8.47 7.97 -26.85
CA ASN A 558 8.61 8.61 -25.55
C ASN A 558 8.21 10.09 -25.71
N VAL A 559 7.06 10.49 -25.16
CA VAL A 559 6.64 11.89 -25.23
C VAL A 559 6.98 12.56 -23.91
N LYS A 560 7.71 13.68 -23.95
CA LYS A 560 8.13 14.41 -22.73
C LYS A 560 6.96 14.82 -21.82
N VAL A 561 5.78 15.06 -22.39
CA VAL A 561 4.54 15.45 -21.68
C VAL A 561 3.90 14.27 -20.92
N ASN A 562 4.26 13.01 -21.23
CA ASN A 562 3.48 11.82 -20.87
C ASN A 562 3.85 11.15 -19.54
N ASN A 563 4.48 11.87 -18.59
CA ASN A 563 4.87 11.37 -17.25
C ASN A 563 5.33 9.90 -17.25
N ARG A 564 6.34 9.55 -18.08
CA ARG A 564 6.94 8.21 -18.16
C ARG A 564 5.98 7.11 -18.66
N THR A 565 5.06 7.45 -19.56
CA THR A 565 4.20 6.50 -20.30
C THR A 565 4.65 6.43 -21.76
N GLN A 566 5.06 5.24 -22.21
CA GLN A 566 5.41 5.00 -23.61
C GLN A 566 4.15 4.78 -24.47
N LEU A 567 4.22 5.22 -25.72
CA LEU A 567 3.19 4.97 -26.72
C LEU A 567 3.75 4.00 -27.76
N ILE A 568 3.24 2.77 -27.76
CA ILE A 568 3.63 1.69 -28.68
C ILE A 568 2.63 1.68 -29.83
N LYS A 569 3.10 1.79 -31.07
CA LYS A 569 2.23 1.69 -32.26
C LYS A 569 2.41 0.34 -32.92
N VAL A 570 1.31 -0.40 -33.05
CA VAL A 570 1.27 -1.69 -33.75
C VAL A 570 0.44 -1.55 -35.03
N LYS A 571 0.87 -2.24 -36.10
CA LYS A 571 0.14 -2.30 -37.36
C LYS A 571 -0.70 -3.57 -37.40
N VAL A 572 -2.01 -3.45 -37.55
CA VAL A 572 -2.96 -4.56 -37.33
C VAL A 572 -4.10 -4.53 -38.34
N PRO A 573 -4.76 -5.66 -38.64
CA PRO A 573 -5.98 -5.68 -39.46
C PRO A 573 -7.10 -4.80 -38.89
N ALA A 574 -7.82 -4.11 -39.78
CA ALA A 574 -8.91 -3.19 -39.42
C ALA A 574 -9.99 -3.85 -38.52
N GLU A 575 -10.30 -5.11 -38.77
CA GLU A 575 -11.36 -5.88 -38.08
C GLU A 575 -11.14 -6.04 -36.57
N ILE A 576 -9.88 -6.07 -36.12
CA ILE A 576 -9.52 -6.20 -34.70
C ILE A 576 -8.98 -4.90 -34.10
N SER A 577 -8.66 -3.90 -34.94
CA SER A 577 -7.96 -2.67 -34.52
C SER A 577 -8.61 -1.94 -33.34
N LYS A 578 -9.95 -1.95 -33.27
CA LYS A 578 -10.72 -1.31 -32.20
C LYS A 578 -10.88 -2.17 -30.94
N LYS A 579 -10.54 -3.46 -31.00
CA LYS A 579 -10.60 -4.39 -29.86
C LYS A 579 -9.30 -4.41 -29.06
N ILE A 580 -8.17 -4.10 -29.70
CA ILE A 580 -6.85 -4.17 -29.06
C ILE A 580 -6.72 -3.08 -27.99
N VAL A 581 -6.29 -3.50 -26.80
CA VAL A 581 -6.07 -2.61 -25.64
C VAL A 581 -4.63 -2.63 -25.16
N SER A 582 -3.96 -3.78 -25.28
CA SER A 582 -2.58 -3.98 -24.80
C SER A 582 -1.94 -5.21 -25.46
N PHE A 583 -0.88 -5.73 -24.86
CA PHE A 583 -0.20 -6.95 -25.28
C PHE A 583 0.39 -7.70 -24.07
N ILE A 584 0.56 -9.02 -24.20
CA ILE A 584 1.16 -9.89 -23.19
C ILE A 584 2.65 -9.56 -23.01
N ILE A 585 3.12 -9.52 -21.76
CA ILE A 585 4.54 -9.36 -21.43
C ILE A 585 5.10 -10.48 -20.57
N GLN A 586 4.24 -11.22 -19.88
CA GLN A 586 4.61 -12.35 -19.03
C GLN A 586 4.13 -13.65 -19.69
N GLU A 587 5.05 -14.60 -19.85
CA GLU A 587 4.75 -15.91 -20.40
C GLU A 587 3.80 -16.70 -19.49
N LYS A 588 2.93 -17.52 -20.10
CA LYS A 588 1.92 -18.31 -19.38
C LYS A 588 2.52 -19.30 -18.39
N ASP A 589 3.72 -19.80 -18.67
CA ASP A 589 4.42 -20.77 -17.83
C ASP A 589 4.77 -20.22 -16.44
N VAL A 590 4.92 -18.90 -16.29
CA VAL A 590 5.13 -18.27 -14.98
C VAL A 590 3.97 -18.57 -14.04
N SER A 591 2.76 -18.66 -14.57
CA SER A 591 1.52 -18.94 -13.84
C SER A 591 1.05 -20.39 -13.97
N ALA A 592 1.93 -21.30 -14.41
CA ALA A 592 1.59 -22.71 -14.51
C ALA A 592 1.41 -23.35 -13.13
N GLU A 593 0.40 -24.20 -13.02
CA GLU A 593 0.19 -25.04 -11.84
C GLU A 593 1.33 -26.07 -11.71
N THR A 594 1.84 -26.27 -10.49
CA THR A 594 2.84 -27.31 -10.24
C THR A 594 2.18 -28.67 -10.03
N LYS A 595 2.81 -29.73 -10.56
CA LYS A 595 2.38 -31.12 -10.35
C LYS A 595 2.75 -31.68 -8.98
N LYS A 596 3.46 -30.91 -8.15
CA LYS A 596 3.81 -31.32 -6.79
C LYS A 596 2.54 -31.39 -5.94
N GLU A 597 2.22 -32.58 -5.45
CA GLU A 597 1.13 -32.75 -4.50
C GLU A 597 1.55 -32.25 -3.12
N PHE A 598 0.73 -31.38 -2.52
CA PHE A 598 0.91 -30.95 -1.15
C PHE A 598 -0.31 -31.38 -0.34
N ALA A 599 -0.14 -32.26 0.65
CA ALA A 599 -1.25 -32.81 1.45
C ALA A 599 -2.05 -31.74 2.22
N GLY A 600 -3.38 -31.89 2.25
CA GLY A 600 -4.32 -31.10 3.07
C GLY A 600 -5.21 -30.16 2.27
N SER A 601 -6.52 -30.45 2.27
CA SER A 601 -7.59 -29.79 1.51
C SER A 601 -8.51 -28.90 2.36
N HIS A 602 -8.17 -28.64 3.63
CA HIS A 602 -9.03 -27.91 4.57
C HIS A 602 -8.27 -26.83 5.35
N ILE A 603 -8.98 -25.73 5.64
CA ILE A 603 -8.59 -24.72 6.62
C ILE A 603 -8.50 -25.43 7.99
N SER A 604 -7.39 -25.25 8.69
CA SER A 604 -7.08 -25.98 9.94
C SER A 604 -7.24 -25.06 11.16
N ASP A 605 -7.51 -25.64 12.32
CA ASP A 605 -7.53 -24.89 13.58
C ASP A 605 -6.11 -24.60 14.12
N GLU A 606 -5.09 -25.19 13.51
CA GLU A 606 -3.66 -25.02 13.87
C GLU A 606 -3.07 -23.70 13.32
N GLU A 607 -3.88 -22.89 12.65
CA GLU A 607 -3.44 -21.63 12.04
C GLU A 607 -3.19 -20.57 13.11
N MET A 608 -2.10 -19.82 12.98
CA MET A 608 -1.73 -18.82 13.97
C MET A 608 -2.63 -17.59 13.86
N VAL A 609 -3.22 -17.21 14.99
CA VAL A 609 -4.00 -15.98 15.18
C VAL A 609 -3.10 -14.88 15.74
N CYS A 610 -2.32 -15.18 16.78
CA CYS A 610 -1.32 -14.26 17.31
C CYS A 610 0.07 -14.72 16.89
N LEU A 611 0.63 -14.08 15.86
CA LEU A 611 1.99 -14.39 15.41
C LEU A 611 3.03 -14.11 16.50
N CYS A 612 2.88 -13.03 17.27
CA CYS A 612 3.90 -12.66 18.27
C CYS A 612 4.04 -13.66 19.43
N GLU A 613 2.95 -14.37 19.75
CA GLU A 613 2.86 -15.26 20.90
C GLU A 613 2.57 -16.70 20.49
N ARG A 614 2.54 -17.00 19.18
CA ARG A 614 2.21 -18.31 18.61
C ARG A 614 0.95 -18.92 19.21
N VAL A 615 -0.13 -18.14 19.19
CA VAL A 615 -1.47 -18.60 19.62
C VAL A 615 -2.26 -19.02 18.39
N THR A 616 -2.74 -20.25 18.40
CA THR A 616 -3.54 -20.85 17.33
C THR A 616 -5.01 -20.45 17.40
N ALA A 617 -5.75 -20.63 16.31
CA ALA A 617 -7.19 -20.46 16.29
C ALA A 617 -7.90 -21.45 17.23
N LYS A 618 -7.40 -22.69 17.31
CA LYS A 618 -7.91 -23.72 18.21
C LYS A 618 -7.95 -23.24 19.66
N GLU A 619 -6.83 -22.73 20.16
CA GLU A 619 -6.71 -22.29 21.57
C GLU A 619 -7.72 -21.20 21.92
N VAL A 620 -7.89 -20.21 21.02
CA VAL A 620 -8.86 -19.12 21.22
C VAL A 620 -10.29 -19.65 21.17
N ARG A 621 -10.61 -20.48 20.17
CA ARG A 621 -11.94 -21.04 19.97
C ARG A 621 -12.39 -21.94 21.12
N ASP A 622 -11.48 -22.74 21.67
CA ASP A 622 -11.74 -23.58 22.84
C ASP A 622 -12.15 -22.74 24.07
N LEU A 623 -11.61 -21.52 24.22
CA LEU A 623 -12.02 -20.59 25.28
C LEU A 623 -13.38 -19.94 25.00
N ILE A 624 -13.64 -19.55 23.75
CA ILE A 624 -14.95 -19.01 23.34
C ILE A 624 -16.06 -20.03 23.63
N ARG A 625 -15.85 -21.31 23.27
CA ARG A 625 -16.80 -22.41 23.53
C ARG A 625 -17.01 -22.71 25.01
N LYS A 626 -16.10 -22.30 25.89
CA LYS A 626 -16.26 -22.35 27.35
C LYS A 626 -17.05 -21.16 27.91
N GLY A 627 -17.53 -20.26 27.05
CA GLY A 627 -18.30 -19.08 27.43
C GLY A 627 -17.46 -17.83 27.74
N ILE A 628 -16.17 -17.82 27.39
CA ILE A 628 -15.32 -16.64 27.60
C ILE A 628 -15.54 -15.64 26.47
N HIS A 629 -16.22 -14.54 26.77
CA HIS A 629 -16.48 -13.44 25.83
C HIS A 629 -15.64 -12.18 26.10
N ASP A 630 -14.70 -12.24 27.05
CA ASP A 630 -13.83 -11.11 27.40
C ASP A 630 -12.45 -11.28 26.75
N LEU A 631 -12.09 -10.33 25.87
CA LEU A 631 -10.78 -10.34 25.21
C LEU A 631 -9.62 -10.22 26.20
N ASN A 632 -9.81 -9.57 27.35
CA ASN A 632 -8.80 -9.48 28.40
C ASN A 632 -8.56 -10.83 29.07
N GLN A 633 -9.59 -11.67 29.23
CA GLN A 633 -9.46 -13.03 29.74
C GLN A 633 -8.76 -13.94 28.73
N ILE A 634 -9.15 -13.89 27.46
CA ILE A 634 -8.46 -14.64 26.38
C ILE A 634 -6.98 -14.25 26.35
N LYS A 635 -6.68 -12.95 26.39
CA LYS A 635 -5.31 -12.41 26.47
C LYS A 635 -4.57 -12.90 27.71
N ALA A 636 -5.17 -12.90 28.90
CA ALA A 636 -4.52 -13.35 30.12
C ALA A 636 -4.16 -14.85 30.09
N ILE A 637 -5.02 -15.68 29.49
CA ILE A 637 -4.83 -17.13 29.41
C ILE A 637 -3.83 -17.50 28.30
N THR A 638 -3.99 -16.93 27.11
CA THR A 638 -3.23 -17.33 25.90
C THR A 638 -2.02 -16.46 25.62
N ARG A 639 -1.94 -15.27 26.23
CA ARG A 639 -1.03 -14.17 25.87
C ARG A 639 -1.31 -13.51 24.52
N ALA A 640 -2.36 -13.91 23.79
CA ALA A 640 -2.69 -13.26 22.52
C ALA A 640 -2.89 -11.74 22.72
N GLY A 641 -2.11 -10.94 21.98
CA GLY A 641 -2.10 -9.49 22.10
C GLY A 641 -1.07 -8.90 23.06
N MET A 642 -0.34 -9.73 23.83
CA MET A 642 0.74 -9.29 24.74
C MET A 642 2.11 -9.15 24.07
N GLY A 643 2.24 -9.59 22.82
CA GLY A 643 3.50 -9.49 22.09
C GLY A 643 3.83 -8.06 21.61
N PRO A 644 5.02 -7.85 21.03
CA PRO A 644 5.55 -6.55 20.60
C PRO A 644 4.62 -5.70 19.72
N CYS A 645 3.70 -6.32 18.96
CA CYS A 645 2.75 -5.58 18.14
C CYS A 645 1.64 -4.87 18.94
N GLY A 646 1.40 -5.25 20.20
CA GLY A 646 0.31 -4.71 21.03
C GLY A 646 -1.08 -5.02 20.46
N ALA A 647 -1.34 -6.29 20.15
CA ALA A 647 -2.60 -6.81 19.58
C ALA A 647 -2.99 -6.33 18.16
N LYS A 648 -2.25 -5.40 17.53
CA LYS A 648 -2.53 -4.87 16.18
C LYS A 648 -2.71 -5.92 15.07
N SER A 649 -2.16 -7.12 15.25
CA SER A 649 -2.27 -8.19 14.25
C SER A 649 -3.37 -9.21 14.54
N CYS A 650 -3.72 -9.42 15.81
CA CYS A 650 -4.54 -10.54 16.24
C CYS A 650 -5.93 -10.15 16.76
N ASP A 651 -6.14 -8.90 17.18
CA ASP A 651 -7.41 -8.45 17.77
C ASP A 651 -8.60 -8.71 16.83
N ASN A 652 -8.50 -8.25 15.58
CA ASN A 652 -9.53 -8.47 14.56
C ASN A 652 -9.70 -9.96 14.20
N LEU A 653 -8.60 -10.72 14.15
CA LEU A 653 -8.67 -12.16 13.89
C LEU A 653 -9.40 -12.92 15.00
N ILE A 654 -9.21 -12.55 16.27
CA ILE A 654 -9.95 -13.11 17.40
C ILE A 654 -11.44 -12.74 17.31
N LYS A 655 -11.76 -11.49 16.97
CA LYS A 655 -13.15 -11.05 16.75
C LYS A 655 -13.84 -11.83 15.61
N GLN A 656 -13.10 -12.20 14.57
CA GLN A 656 -13.62 -13.08 13.53
C GLN A 656 -13.96 -14.48 14.06
N LEU A 657 -13.14 -15.03 14.97
CA LEU A 657 -13.45 -16.33 15.60
C LEU A 657 -14.72 -16.27 16.45
N PHE A 658 -14.95 -15.19 17.20
CA PHE A 658 -16.23 -15.00 17.90
C PHE A 658 -17.43 -15.07 16.95
N ARG A 659 -17.37 -14.35 15.83
CA ARG A 659 -18.44 -14.36 14.81
C ARG A 659 -18.62 -15.76 14.20
N GLN A 660 -17.54 -16.48 13.94
CA GLN A 660 -17.59 -17.85 13.41
C GLN A 660 -18.23 -18.83 14.39
N GLU A 661 -18.06 -18.62 15.70
CA GLU A 661 -18.73 -19.38 16.76
C GLU A 661 -20.15 -18.85 17.08
N GLY A 662 -20.67 -17.91 16.29
CA GLY A 662 -22.03 -17.37 16.43
C GLY A 662 -22.19 -16.32 17.53
N ILE A 663 -21.10 -15.81 18.10
CA ILE A 663 -21.14 -14.77 19.15
C ILE A 663 -21.08 -13.37 18.50
N PRO A 664 -22.11 -12.51 18.70
CA PRO A 664 -22.10 -11.16 18.15
C PRO A 664 -21.11 -10.27 18.93
N LEU A 665 -20.38 -9.39 18.22
CA LEU A 665 -19.33 -8.56 18.85
C LEU A 665 -19.84 -7.61 19.94
N ARG A 666 -21.13 -7.28 19.96
CA ARG A 666 -21.74 -6.47 21.04
C ARG A 666 -21.72 -7.17 22.41
N GLU A 667 -21.54 -8.49 22.42
CA GLU A 667 -21.44 -9.32 23.64
C GLU A 667 -19.97 -9.58 24.02
N VAL A 668 -19.02 -9.07 23.23
CA VAL A 668 -17.58 -9.24 23.46
C VAL A 668 -17.05 -8.02 24.20
N GLU A 669 -16.43 -8.25 25.36
CA GLU A 669 -15.74 -7.19 26.10
C GLU A 669 -14.39 -6.88 25.44
N GLU A 670 -14.13 -5.58 25.21
CA GLU A 670 -12.99 -5.11 24.43
C GLU A 670 -11.67 -5.11 25.21
N ASN A 671 -10.55 -5.16 24.49
CA ASN A 671 -9.23 -5.06 25.11
C ASN A 671 -9.01 -3.69 25.77
N THR A 672 -8.59 -3.67 27.05
CA THR A 672 -8.12 -2.43 27.67
C THR A 672 -6.85 -1.92 27.00
N ARG A 673 -6.86 -0.67 26.54
CA ARG A 673 -5.69 0.00 25.97
C ARG A 673 -4.80 0.59 27.04
N ARG A 674 -3.49 0.53 26.80
CA ARG A 674 -2.47 1.02 27.72
C ARG A 674 -1.41 1.80 26.91
N PRO A 675 -0.82 2.86 27.48
CA PRO A 675 0.38 3.44 26.94
C PRO A 675 1.50 2.39 26.90
N LEU A 676 2.32 2.30 25.84
CA LEU A 676 2.40 3.14 24.63
C LEU A 676 1.84 2.38 23.42
N PHE A 677 1.52 3.09 22.33
CA PHE A 677 1.10 2.44 21.08
C PHE A 677 2.24 1.83 20.27
N VAL A 678 3.48 2.23 20.52
CA VAL A 678 4.68 1.72 19.87
C VAL A 678 5.75 1.40 20.91
N GLU A 679 6.60 0.42 20.59
CA GLU A 679 7.72 0.05 21.46
C GLU A 679 8.78 1.14 21.45
N ILE A 680 9.21 1.59 22.64
CA ILE A 680 10.26 2.59 22.82
C ILE A 680 11.21 2.12 23.92
N PRO A 681 12.54 2.23 23.74
CA PRO A 681 13.50 1.94 24.80
C PRO A 681 13.27 2.83 26.03
N LEU A 682 13.26 2.24 27.23
CA LEU A 682 12.99 2.95 28.48
C LEU A 682 13.89 4.18 28.70
N GLY A 683 15.18 4.09 28.32
CA GLY A 683 16.13 5.19 28.45
C GLY A 683 15.75 6.45 27.65
N LYS A 684 14.85 6.36 26.67
CA LYS A 684 14.34 7.54 25.95
C LYS A 684 13.50 8.47 26.83
N PHE A 685 12.96 7.98 27.95
CA PHE A 685 12.23 8.80 28.91
C PHE A 685 13.12 9.52 29.93
N ALA A 686 14.42 9.20 29.97
CA ALA A 686 15.36 9.76 30.95
C ALA A 686 15.88 11.15 30.56
N ALA A 687 15.94 11.48 29.26
CA ALA A 687 16.49 12.75 28.78
C ALA A 687 15.64 13.31 27.62
N GLY A 688 15.09 14.51 27.80
CA GLY A 688 14.28 15.19 26.80
C GLY A 688 15.00 16.27 25.98
N GLY A 689 16.31 16.47 26.24
CA GLY A 689 17.17 17.43 25.52
C GLY A 689 16.74 18.90 25.69
N ASN A 690 17.70 19.81 25.83
CA ASN A 690 17.42 21.24 25.76
C ASN A 690 17.20 21.62 24.29
N ASP A 691 16.11 22.33 23.98
CA ASP A 691 15.95 22.95 22.67
C ASP A 691 16.86 24.19 22.63
N GLU A 692 18.07 24.05 22.08
CA GLU A 692 18.87 25.19 21.62
C GLU A 692 18.46 25.60 20.20
#